data_AF-A0A150TSM9-F1
#
_entry.id   AF-A0A150TSM9-F1
#
_cell.length_a   1.000
_cell.length_b   1.000
_cell.length_c   1.000
_cell.angle_alpha   90.00
_cell.angle_beta   90.00
_cell.angle_gamma   90.00
#
_symmetry.space_group_name_H-M   'P 1'
#
loop_
_entity.id
_entity.type
_entity.pdbx_description
1 polymer ?
#
loop_
_entity_poly.entity_id
_entity_poly.type
_entity_poly.pdbx_seq_one_letter_code
_entity_poly.pdbx_strand_id
1 'polypeptide(L)'
;MSQPGLRSRFELSFTALWLTAAALLVCSASCARGDTSSITCDDGLAMCGGGACVDTQVDPDHCGGCDGVCASGQRCEAGECVGEDKGNGGGGGDQGGVEAPGESEGTGGALCAPGLEPCSGGCVDLDINPHHCGGCGQECPAGQLCEGGACRCDGGLAACGGSCADLTKDPLHCGGCDVRCGLHATCVDGECACDEGLTACDGKCVDLASHPQHCGACGAACGGGLVCQAGTCTCIVGEHEDIGSTTPQVVRGTTLGADTYFGLDCVAAGSTEVVYKFTTEEAGTYRFDTAGSSYDTAIAVLDRAVCGELACNDDRAGPEAAAWVDLEGGKEVLVVVSGYNGAQGDFVLHIDRAAPPACPVGTIEPTLPQSVHGDTWALGDALVASCGSLDTPDASYAFTAPHAGRFIFDTAGSSFDTVLELRSGTCTGSMISCNNNNASEKTSRVVASLTAGQTVVAIVDGAEGEYGPFTLNVSEYVPPPCPEFVLDATTFPQRVMGTTAIVDRESALSAPCGTGAGPEATYAFTAPADALYTFDTIGSGFDSVLHIHDGTCSGPSLGCNDDVATGVLQSQVKVLLDEGQTVIVVVDGYSSSASGAYTLNVSQTFVPPCPLIDLGTTVPQTVTGTTADAVDLLRPTCGGAGGREATYSFTAPEAGTYLIDTFGSSFNTTLAALDGSCSGTAIACNADAAGSQQSQLTLDLEEGQTILLLIDGESAAASGDFTLNVERFDGGGTCSTPIELGSSYPQVVTGSTVDQPRSVTPSCGSSTAPDMIYSFTAPEDGTYIFDTLGSSFDTVLQILNGSCRGASLGCNDDFSGGRQSRVSTVLVAGQTAFIVVDGRGTSAGDYVLQVDRFSGPGTCSTAIDLGSELPLTRTGTTSGQPNSATPVSSCTYSSTAADMVFTYTAPADGDYVIDTIGSSYDTVLHVHSDGCGGETLKCNDDWGGTSRSSVRLTLTAGEVITVIVDGYGTSSGSFTLNISPAP
;
A
#
# COMPACT_ATOMS: atom_id res chain seq x y z
N MET A 1 17.20 24.51 59.59
CA MET A 1 18.31 24.06 60.46
C MET A 1 19.20 23.11 59.67
N SER A 2 20.53 23.14 59.90
CA SER A 2 21.48 22.04 59.65
C SER A 2 21.79 21.56 58.20
N GLN A 3 22.78 22.26 57.62
CA GLN A 3 23.84 21.96 56.63
C GLN A 3 24.24 20.52 56.14
N PRO A 4 25.12 20.38 55.09
CA PRO A 4 25.00 19.37 54.02
C PRO A 4 26.28 18.57 53.62
N GLY A 5 26.18 17.76 52.53
CA GLY A 5 27.28 17.17 51.72
C GLY A 5 26.76 16.02 50.83
N LEU A 6 27.26 15.67 49.63
CA LEU A 6 28.40 16.13 48.81
C LEU A 6 28.10 15.94 47.29
N ARG A 7 28.99 16.39 46.37
CA ARG A 7 28.80 16.37 44.88
C ARG A 7 29.52 15.21 44.17
N SER A 8 28.96 14.71 43.05
CA SER A 8 29.63 14.40 41.74
C SER A 8 28.53 13.93 40.74
N ARG A 9 28.26 14.45 39.53
CA ARG A 9 29.02 14.88 38.31
C ARG A 9 29.39 13.77 37.29
N PHE A 10 28.83 13.94 36.08
CA PHE A 10 29.26 13.56 34.71
C PHE A 10 29.01 12.14 34.11
N GLU A 11 28.08 12.14 33.13
CA GLU A 11 28.21 11.76 31.70
C GLU A 11 28.68 10.36 31.18
N LEU A 12 27.81 9.83 30.30
CA LEU A 12 28.03 9.33 28.92
C LEU A 12 28.88 8.08 28.59
N SER A 13 28.20 7.22 27.81
CA SER A 13 28.67 6.55 26.57
C SER A 13 29.51 5.26 26.59
N PHE A 14 28.84 4.23 26.05
CA PHE A 14 29.27 3.32 24.97
C PHE A 14 30.41 2.29 25.13
N THR A 15 30.09 1.11 24.60
CA THR A 15 30.92 0.01 24.07
C THR A 15 31.57 -1.04 25.00
N ALA A 16 31.33 -2.30 24.58
CA ALA A 16 32.27 -3.42 24.48
C ALA A 16 32.37 -4.51 25.58
N LEU A 17 32.12 -5.74 25.09
CA LEU A 17 32.83 -7.01 25.32
C LEU A 17 32.55 -7.90 26.57
N TRP A 18 31.91 -9.05 26.27
CA TRP A 18 32.38 -10.44 26.50
C TRP A 18 32.92 -10.86 27.89
N LEU A 19 32.30 -11.91 28.47
CA LEU A 19 32.99 -13.17 28.88
C LEU A 19 31.99 -14.29 29.27
N THR A 20 32.51 -15.50 29.45
CA THR A 20 31.82 -16.78 29.14
C THR A 20 31.66 -17.78 30.30
N ALA A 21 30.75 -18.75 30.09
CA ALA A 21 30.85 -20.20 30.40
C ALA A 21 30.16 -20.81 31.66
N ALA A 22 29.25 -21.78 31.37
CA ALA A 22 29.10 -23.16 31.91
C ALA A 22 28.97 -23.42 33.45
N ALA A 23 28.30 -24.45 33.97
CA ALA A 23 27.33 -25.50 33.51
C ALA A 23 26.68 -26.12 34.80
N LEU A 24 25.56 -26.87 34.82
CA LEU A 24 25.41 -28.32 34.53
C LEU A 24 23.94 -28.79 34.81
N LEU A 25 23.48 -29.84 34.08
CA LEU A 25 22.42 -30.88 34.29
C LEU A 25 21.39 -30.79 35.46
N VAL A 26 20.12 -31.27 35.38
CA VAL A 26 19.63 -32.65 35.08
C VAL A 26 18.16 -32.67 34.54
N CYS A 27 17.79 -33.75 33.81
CA CYS A 27 16.48 -34.17 33.26
C CYS A 27 15.23 -34.01 34.20
N SER A 28 13.96 -33.96 33.74
CA SER A 28 13.25 -35.09 33.07
C SER A 28 11.82 -34.77 32.53
N ALA A 29 11.42 -35.46 31.45
CA ALA A 29 10.09 -36.03 31.13
C ALA A 29 8.83 -35.17 30.77
N SER A 30 8.43 -35.32 29.49
CA SER A 30 7.07 -35.65 28.96
C SER A 30 6.04 -34.57 28.55
N CYS A 31 5.77 -34.53 27.23
CA CYS A 31 4.48 -34.52 26.49
C CYS A 31 3.36 -33.53 26.91
N ALA A 32 2.63 -32.82 26.03
CA ALA A 32 2.39 -32.82 24.56
C ALA A 32 1.50 -31.58 24.21
N ARG A 33 1.10 -31.20 22.99
CA ARG A 33 1.52 -31.29 21.56
C ARG A 33 0.39 -30.58 20.76
N GLY A 34 0.65 -29.73 19.74
CA GLY A 34 -0.46 -28.94 19.15
C GLY A 34 -0.28 -28.21 17.81
N ASP A 35 0.70 -28.55 16.97
CA ASP A 35 0.74 -28.09 15.56
C ASP A 35 0.46 -29.26 14.61
N THR A 36 -0.29 -29.01 13.54
CA THR A 36 -0.69 -30.01 12.53
C THR A 36 -0.25 -29.60 11.13
N SER A 37 0.99 -29.95 10.78
CA SER A 37 1.45 -30.04 9.39
C SER A 37 1.40 -31.52 8.98
N SER A 38 0.61 -31.85 7.95
CA SER A 38 0.53 -33.22 7.41
C SER A 38 1.74 -33.50 6.52
N ILE A 39 2.74 -34.17 7.06
CA ILE A 39 3.77 -34.82 6.25
C ILE A 39 3.19 -36.14 5.74
N THR A 40 3.14 -36.30 4.41
CA THR A 40 2.77 -37.54 3.71
C THR A 40 3.96 -37.98 2.86
N CYS A 41 4.19 -39.29 2.78
CA CYS A 41 5.23 -39.86 1.93
C CYS A 41 4.68 -40.10 0.52
N ASP A 42 5.57 -40.13 -0.47
CA ASP A 42 5.25 -40.45 -1.86
C ASP A 42 4.73 -41.90 -2.02
N ASP A 43 4.00 -42.15 -3.10
CA ASP A 43 3.37 -43.45 -3.36
C ASP A 43 4.40 -44.59 -3.39
N GLY A 44 4.21 -45.56 -2.49
CA GLY A 44 5.11 -46.71 -2.28
C GLY A 44 5.89 -46.67 -0.96
N LEU A 45 6.02 -45.51 -0.32
CA LEU A 45 6.76 -45.34 0.93
C LEU A 45 5.83 -45.29 2.16
N ALA A 46 6.24 -45.93 3.26
CA ALA A 46 5.49 -45.93 4.52
C ALA A 46 6.05 -44.90 5.52
N MET A 47 5.14 -44.29 6.28
CA MET A 47 5.45 -43.37 7.39
C MET A 47 5.89 -44.17 8.63
N CYS A 48 7.19 -44.20 8.92
CA CYS A 48 7.74 -44.94 10.06
C CYS A 48 8.17 -44.01 11.21
N GLY A 49 8.28 -44.60 12.42
CA GLY A 49 8.30 -43.88 13.69
C GLY A 49 9.46 -42.87 13.83
N GLY A 50 9.17 -41.59 13.63
CA GLY A 50 10.17 -40.50 13.70
C GLY A 50 9.99 -39.42 12.65
N GLY A 51 9.15 -39.64 11.63
CA GLY A 51 8.93 -38.70 10.53
C GLY A 51 9.82 -38.95 9.31
N ALA A 52 10.31 -40.17 9.15
CA ALA A 52 11.05 -40.62 7.97
C ALA A 52 10.15 -41.51 7.10
N CYS A 53 10.23 -41.30 5.79
CA CYS A 53 9.59 -42.14 4.78
C CYS A 53 10.50 -43.31 4.43
N VAL A 54 9.98 -44.54 4.47
CA VAL A 54 10.78 -45.77 4.32
C VAL A 54 10.09 -46.75 3.37
N ASP A 55 10.86 -47.36 2.48
CA ASP A 55 10.35 -48.39 1.56
C ASP A 55 10.28 -49.76 2.25
N THR A 56 9.10 -50.09 2.75
CA THR A 56 8.81 -51.38 3.41
C THR A 56 8.87 -52.60 2.47
N GLN A 57 9.06 -52.42 1.16
CA GLN A 57 9.21 -53.51 0.19
C GLN A 57 10.66 -54.00 0.05
N VAL A 58 11.65 -53.16 0.37
CA VAL A 58 13.09 -53.46 0.15
C VAL A 58 14.02 -53.11 1.32
N ASP A 59 13.59 -52.31 2.31
CA ASP A 59 14.40 -52.02 3.50
C ASP A 59 14.45 -53.24 4.45
N PRO A 60 15.63 -53.85 4.71
CA PRO A 60 15.76 -55.00 5.61
C PRO A 60 15.53 -54.66 7.09
N ASP A 61 15.56 -53.38 7.50
CA ASP A 61 15.25 -52.95 8.87
C ASP A 61 13.77 -52.55 9.06
N HIS A 62 12.98 -52.46 7.97
CA HIS A 62 11.56 -52.07 7.99
C HIS A 62 10.67 -52.90 7.04
N CYS A 63 11.03 -54.17 6.83
CA CYS A 63 10.43 -55.07 5.86
C CYS A 63 8.99 -55.49 6.20
N GLY A 64 8.05 -55.24 5.29
CA GLY A 64 6.63 -55.57 5.46
C GLY A 64 5.88 -54.66 6.44
N GLY A 65 6.58 -53.73 7.08
CA GLY A 65 6.03 -52.76 8.03
C GLY A 65 7.10 -52.13 8.91
N CYS A 66 6.78 -50.99 9.52
CA CYS A 66 7.73 -50.09 10.20
C CYS A 66 8.47 -50.64 11.44
N ASP A 67 8.24 -51.89 11.85
CA ASP A 67 8.97 -52.58 12.94
C ASP A 67 9.54 -53.94 12.48
N GLY A 68 9.55 -54.22 11.17
CA GLY A 68 9.92 -55.50 10.57
C GLY A 68 11.42 -55.63 10.24
N VAL A 69 12.22 -56.15 11.18
CA VAL A 69 13.67 -56.35 10.95
C VAL A 69 13.94 -57.78 10.48
N CYS A 70 14.62 -57.94 9.34
CA CYS A 70 15.04 -59.23 8.81
C CYS A 70 16.22 -59.84 9.59
N ALA A 71 16.30 -61.17 9.67
CA ALA A 71 17.39 -61.83 10.37
C ALA A 71 18.71 -61.76 9.57
N SER A 72 19.84 -61.78 10.28
CA SER A 72 21.18 -61.71 9.67
C SER A 72 21.37 -62.75 8.56
N GLY A 73 21.61 -62.27 7.33
CA GLY A 73 21.76 -63.09 6.12
C GLY A 73 20.51 -63.18 5.22
N GLN A 74 19.40 -62.53 5.59
CA GLN A 74 18.22 -62.36 4.74
C GLN A 74 18.17 -60.95 4.12
N ARG A 75 17.39 -60.78 3.05
CA ARG A 75 17.05 -59.47 2.47
C ARG A 75 15.53 -59.27 2.46
N CYS A 76 15.07 -58.03 2.43
CA CYS A 76 13.67 -57.74 2.17
C CYS A 76 13.40 -57.80 0.66
N GLU A 77 12.36 -58.51 0.25
CA GLU A 77 11.91 -58.55 -1.14
C GLU A 77 10.37 -58.61 -1.15
N ALA A 78 9.72 -57.59 -1.72
CA ALA A 78 8.26 -57.40 -1.71
C ALA A 78 7.61 -57.41 -0.32
N GLY A 79 8.34 -56.94 0.71
CA GLY A 79 7.85 -56.84 2.09
C GLY A 79 7.90 -58.16 2.89
N GLU A 80 8.58 -59.20 2.40
CA GLU A 80 8.90 -60.38 3.18
C GLU A 80 10.43 -60.61 3.26
N CYS A 81 10.90 -61.10 4.42
CA CYS A 81 12.31 -61.42 4.64
C CYS A 81 12.67 -62.77 4.01
N VAL A 82 13.29 -62.73 2.83
CA VAL A 82 13.64 -63.92 2.05
C VAL A 82 15.08 -64.37 2.29
N GLY A 83 15.27 -65.69 2.38
CA GLY A 83 16.59 -66.33 2.43
C GLY A 83 16.93 -66.96 1.08
N GLU A 84 18.22 -67.00 0.73
CA GLU A 84 18.65 -67.57 -0.54
C GLU A 84 18.57 -69.10 -0.56
N ASP A 85 17.64 -69.65 -1.33
CA ASP A 85 17.78 -70.99 -1.92
C ASP A 85 17.32 -70.97 -3.39
N LYS A 86 18.15 -71.53 -4.27
CA LYS A 86 18.02 -71.38 -5.73
C LYS A 86 17.02 -72.40 -6.32
N GLY A 87 16.37 -72.01 -7.41
CA GLY A 87 15.34 -72.79 -8.11
C GLY A 87 15.82 -74.12 -8.75
N ASN A 88 15.07 -74.73 -9.69
CA ASN A 88 14.12 -74.12 -10.62
C ASN A 88 13.22 -75.18 -11.32
N GLY A 89 12.03 -74.77 -11.77
CA GLY A 89 11.49 -75.15 -13.09
C GLY A 89 10.72 -76.48 -13.31
N GLY A 90 9.39 -76.37 -13.40
CA GLY A 90 8.66 -76.74 -14.65
C GLY A 90 8.00 -78.12 -14.82
N GLY A 91 6.67 -78.12 -15.06
CA GLY A 91 6.11 -78.86 -16.21
C GLY A 91 5.19 -80.09 -16.00
N GLY A 92 3.94 -79.88 -15.54
CA GLY A 92 2.69 -80.47 -16.09
C GLY A 92 2.38 -82.00 -16.07
N GLY A 93 1.12 -82.34 -15.72
CA GLY A 93 0.39 -83.39 -16.46
C GLY A 93 -0.18 -84.65 -15.75
N ASP A 94 -1.12 -84.48 -14.82
CA ASP A 94 -2.31 -85.32 -14.53
C ASP A 94 -2.23 -86.85 -14.20
N GLN A 95 -3.22 -87.26 -13.39
CA GLN A 95 -3.71 -88.61 -13.00
C GLN A 95 -2.94 -89.40 -11.93
N GLY A 96 -3.71 -89.84 -10.93
CA GLY A 96 -3.22 -90.56 -9.74
C GLY A 96 -3.61 -92.04 -9.71
N GLY A 97 -3.09 -92.76 -8.71
CA GLY A 97 -3.36 -94.18 -8.52
C GLY A 97 -2.61 -94.73 -7.29
N VAL A 98 -3.37 -95.37 -6.42
CA VAL A 98 -2.99 -95.94 -5.12
C VAL A 98 -1.96 -97.09 -5.13
N GLU A 99 -1.35 -97.29 -3.95
CA GLU A 99 -0.82 -98.55 -3.38
C GLU A 99 0.60 -99.09 -3.74
N ALA A 100 1.25 -99.60 -2.68
CA ALA A 100 2.50 -100.40 -2.66
C ALA A 100 2.14 -101.91 -2.74
N PRO A 101 3.06 -102.94 -2.64
CA PRO A 101 4.51 -102.91 -2.30
C PRO A 101 5.40 -103.92 -3.09
N GLY A 102 6.68 -104.11 -2.66
CA GLY A 102 7.28 -105.47 -2.60
C GLY A 102 8.57 -105.82 -3.41
N GLU A 103 9.71 -105.87 -2.70
CA GLU A 103 10.70 -106.99 -2.64
C GLU A 103 11.52 -107.54 -3.87
N SER A 104 12.86 -107.38 -3.78
CA SER A 104 13.88 -108.46 -3.66
C SER A 104 14.97 -108.74 -4.76
N GLU A 105 16.22 -108.88 -4.24
CA GLU A 105 17.37 -109.74 -4.64
C GLU A 105 18.22 -109.57 -5.94
N GLY A 106 19.56 -109.78 -5.82
CA GLY A 106 20.45 -110.04 -6.98
C GLY A 106 21.98 -109.76 -6.83
N THR A 107 22.73 -110.66 -6.20
CA THR A 107 24.21 -110.68 -5.99
C THR A 107 25.15 -110.57 -7.23
N GLY A 108 26.41 -110.11 -7.03
CA GLY A 108 27.59 -110.64 -7.75
C GLY A 108 28.72 -109.66 -8.10
N GLY A 109 29.99 -109.99 -7.77
CA GLY A 109 31.17 -109.19 -8.11
C GLY A 109 32.21 -109.94 -8.97
N ALA A 110 33.16 -109.20 -9.58
CA ALA A 110 34.22 -109.75 -10.43
C ALA A 110 35.59 -109.07 -10.18
N LEU A 111 36.68 -109.81 -10.35
CA LEU A 111 38.08 -109.37 -10.13
C LEU A 111 38.77 -109.06 -11.45
N CYS A 112 39.61 -108.02 -11.48
CA CYS A 112 40.36 -107.58 -12.66
C CYS A 112 41.81 -108.10 -12.71
N ALA A 113 42.40 -108.03 -13.91
CA ALA A 113 43.79 -108.43 -14.14
C ALA A 113 44.78 -107.37 -13.59
N PRO A 114 46.02 -107.76 -13.21
CA PRO A 114 47.00 -106.80 -12.70
C PRO A 114 47.29 -105.67 -13.68
N GLY A 115 47.19 -104.42 -13.21
CA GLY A 115 47.31 -103.20 -14.04
C GLY A 115 45.97 -102.63 -14.51
N LEU A 116 44.83 -103.28 -14.25
CA LEU A 116 43.50 -102.78 -14.58
C LEU A 116 42.62 -102.69 -13.32
N GLU A 117 41.94 -101.56 -13.13
CA GLU A 117 41.07 -101.33 -11.97
C GLU A 117 39.61 -101.74 -12.29
N PRO A 118 38.89 -102.39 -11.35
CA PRO A 118 37.47 -102.71 -11.53
C PRO A 118 36.56 -101.49 -11.37
N CYS A 119 36.04 -100.99 -12.49
CA CYS A 119 34.98 -99.98 -12.51
C CYS A 119 33.61 -100.61 -12.85
N SER A 120 32.52 -99.89 -12.58
CA SER A 120 31.11 -100.34 -12.74
C SER A 120 30.66 -100.56 -14.20
N GLY A 121 31.35 -101.44 -14.91
CA GLY A 121 31.19 -101.72 -16.35
C GLY A 121 32.32 -102.57 -16.94
N GLY A 122 33.46 -102.73 -16.25
CA GLY A 122 34.57 -103.55 -16.70
C GLY A 122 35.91 -103.19 -16.05
N CYS A 123 36.96 -103.90 -16.44
CA CYS A 123 38.34 -103.62 -16.05
C CYS A 123 38.95 -102.58 -17.00
N VAL A 124 39.46 -101.47 -16.47
CA VAL A 124 40.00 -100.36 -17.26
C VAL A 124 41.42 -99.99 -16.84
N ASP A 125 42.21 -99.52 -17.80
CA ASP A 125 43.55 -99.00 -17.56
C ASP A 125 43.45 -97.51 -17.22
N LEU A 126 43.75 -97.15 -15.96
CA LEU A 126 43.61 -95.78 -15.48
C LEU A 126 44.72 -94.85 -16.01
N ASP A 127 45.80 -95.37 -16.58
CA ASP A 127 46.93 -94.56 -17.05
C ASP A 127 46.72 -94.01 -18.47
N ILE A 128 45.81 -94.62 -19.26
CA ILE A 128 45.60 -94.28 -20.68
C ILE A 128 44.13 -94.16 -21.11
N ASN A 129 43.15 -94.58 -20.29
CA ASN A 129 41.74 -94.51 -20.69
C ASN A 129 41.16 -93.10 -20.47
N PRO A 130 40.75 -92.37 -21.53
CA PRO A 130 40.26 -91.00 -21.40
C PRO A 130 38.93 -90.87 -20.62
N HIS A 131 38.17 -91.95 -20.42
CA HIS A 131 36.94 -91.92 -19.62
C HIS A 131 37.14 -92.40 -18.15
N HIS A 132 38.36 -92.82 -17.80
CA HIS A 132 38.71 -93.35 -16.47
C HIS A 132 40.12 -92.93 -16.04
N CYS A 133 40.56 -91.73 -16.39
CA CYS A 133 41.93 -91.28 -16.22
C CYS A 133 42.27 -91.02 -14.74
N GLY A 134 43.21 -91.79 -14.18
CA GLY A 134 43.57 -91.73 -12.76
C GLY A 134 42.51 -92.26 -11.79
N GLY A 135 41.31 -92.65 -12.26
CA GLY A 135 40.23 -93.16 -11.40
C GLY A 135 38.96 -93.55 -12.15
N CYS A 136 38.16 -94.44 -11.56
CA CYS A 136 36.90 -94.90 -12.15
C CYS A 136 35.92 -93.74 -12.40
N GLY A 137 35.56 -93.52 -13.67
CA GLY A 137 34.60 -92.48 -14.07
C GLY A 137 35.19 -91.07 -14.11
N GLN A 138 36.52 -90.93 -13.98
CA GLN A 138 37.22 -89.66 -14.20
C GLN A 138 37.45 -89.47 -15.71
N GLU A 139 36.51 -88.81 -16.37
CA GLU A 139 36.62 -88.48 -17.78
C GLU A 139 37.48 -87.22 -18.00
N CYS A 140 38.43 -87.29 -18.93
CA CYS A 140 39.23 -86.14 -19.31
C CYS A 140 38.37 -85.09 -20.04
N PRO A 141 38.52 -83.80 -19.71
CA PRO A 141 37.85 -82.73 -20.44
C PRO A 141 38.13 -82.78 -21.96
N ALA A 142 37.15 -82.33 -22.75
CA ALA A 142 37.20 -82.41 -24.20
C ALA A 142 38.51 -81.80 -24.77
N GLY A 143 39.21 -82.58 -25.61
CA GLY A 143 40.49 -82.19 -26.20
C GLY A 143 41.74 -82.63 -25.42
N GLN A 144 41.58 -83.20 -24.22
CA GLN A 144 42.70 -83.77 -23.45
C GLN A 144 42.82 -85.29 -23.66
N LEU A 145 44.06 -85.78 -23.58
CA LEU A 145 44.41 -87.20 -23.59
C LEU A 145 44.78 -87.65 -22.17
N CYS A 146 44.48 -88.91 -21.83
CA CYS A 146 44.98 -89.50 -20.60
C CYS A 146 46.41 -90.02 -20.82
N GLU A 147 47.39 -89.50 -20.07
CA GLU A 147 48.78 -89.93 -20.17
C GLU A 147 49.42 -90.06 -18.77
N GLY A 148 49.60 -91.30 -18.32
CA GLY A 148 50.20 -91.60 -17.01
C GLY A 148 49.29 -91.22 -15.84
N GLY A 149 47.98 -91.43 -16.01
CA GLY A 149 46.98 -91.21 -14.96
C GLY A 149 46.57 -89.75 -14.75
N ALA A 150 46.97 -88.86 -15.66
CA ALA A 150 46.57 -87.45 -15.66
C ALA A 150 46.13 -87.01 -17.07
N CYS A 151 45.08 -86.19 -17.12
CA CYS A 151 44.63 -85.57 -18.36
C CYS A 151 45.57 -84.44 -18.77
N ARG A 152 45.99 -84.43 -20.04
CA ARG A 152 46.95 -83.48 -20.62
C ARG A 152 46.54 -83.07 -22.02
N CYS A 153 46.94 -81.86 -22.42
CA CYS A 153 46.84 -81.41 -23.80
C CYS A 153 47.90 -82.05 -24.70
N ASP A 154 47.56 -82.27 -25.97
CA ASP A 154 48.50 -82.78 -26.97
C ASP A 154 49.67 -81.80 -27.20
N GLY A 155 50.80 -82.32 -27.67
CA GLY A 155 52.10 -81.67 -27.71
C GLY A 155 52.13 -80.41 -28.59
N GLY A 156 51.87 -79.25 -27.98
CA GLY A 156 51.87 -77.94 -28.63
C GLY A 156 50.77 -76.99 -28.14
N LEU A 157 49.77 -77.50 -27.41
CA LEU A 157 48.67 -76.71 -26.87
C LEU A 157 48.87 -76.42 -25.36
N ALA A 158 48.44 -75.24 -24.92
CA ALA A 158 48.45 -74.87 -23.50
C ALA A 158 47.14 -75.31 -22.81
N ALA A 159 47.25 -75.72 -21.55
CA ALA A 159 46.11 -76.07 -20.72
C ALA A 159 45.47 -74.80 -20.12
N CYS A 160 44.38 -74.34 -20.70
CA CYS A 160 43.68 -73.11 -20.35
C CYS A 160 42.29 -73.44 -19.79
N GLY A 161 42.11 -73.28 -18.47
CA GLY A 161 40.81 -73.41 -17.80
C GLY A 161 40.09 -74.77 -17.93
N GLY A 162 40.80 -75.83 -18.30
CA GLY A 162 40.23 -77.16 -18.58
C GLY A 162 40.10 -77.51 -20.06
N SER A 163 40.45 -76.60 -20.98
CA SER A 163 40.53 -76.84 -22.42
C SER A 163 41.95 -76.67 -22.95
N CYS A 164 42.21 -77.12 -24.19
CA CYS A 164 43.51 -77.04 -24.83
C CYS A 164 43.50 -75.98 -25.93
N ALA A 165 44.33 -74.94 -25.81
CA ALA A 165 44.36 -73.81 -26.73
C ALA A 165 45.71 -73.62 -27.41
N ASP A 166 45.71 -73.23 -28.69
CA ASP A 166 46.91 -72.80 -29.40
C ASP A 166 47.13 -71.31 -29.14
N LEU A 167 48.02 -70.98 -28.20
CA LEU A 167 48.30 -69.59 -27.82
C LEU A 167 48.84 -68.73 -28.96
N THR A 168 49.20 -69.31 -30.12
CA THR A 168 49.70 -68.55 -31.28
C THR A 168 48.61 -68.18 -32.29
N LYS A 169 47.41 -68.77 -32.18
CA LYS A 169 46.33 -68.65 -33.18
C LYS A 169 44.92 -68.58 -32.62
N ASP A 170 44.68 -69.02 -31.40
CA ASP A 170 43.35 -68.99 -30.78
C ASP A 170 43.00 -67.56 -30.34
N PRO A 171 41.99 -66.89 -30.94
CA PRO A 171 41.60 -65.53 -30.56
C PRO A 171 41.07 -65.44 -29.12
N LEU A 172 40.71 -66.56 -28.49
CA LEU A 172 40.25 -66.60 -27.09
C LEU A 172 41.38 -66.81 -26.07
N HIS A 173 42.60 -67.10 -26.53
CA HIS A 173 43.75 -67.46 -25.69
C HIS A 173 45.09 -66.93 -26.27
N CYS A 174 45.08 -65.78 -26.93
CA CYS A 174 46.19 -65.30 -27.75
C CYS A 174 47.37 -64.78 -26.90
N GLY A 175 48.50 -65.47 -26.93
CA GLY A 175 49.68 -65.17 -26.09
C GLY A 175 49.54 -65.61 -24.63
N GLY A 176 48.33 -65.99 -24.17
CA GLY A 176 48.08 -66.47 -22.81
C GLY A 176 46.63 -66.90 -22.58
N CYS A 177 46.42 -67.78 -21.59
CA CYS A 177 45.15 -68.45 -21.35
C CYS A 177 43.94 -67.56 -20.98
N ASP A 178 44.16 -66.30 -20.61
CA ASP A 178 43.07 -65.35 -20.32
C ASP A 178 43.14 -64.10 -21.23
N VAL A 179 43.94 -64.18 -22.31
CA VAL A 179 44.16 -63.07 -23.24
C VAL A 179 43.25 -63.27 -24.46
N ARG A 180 42.12 -62.57 -24.46
CA ARG A 180 41.17 -62.57 -25.59
C ARG A 180 41.45 -61.40 -26.50
N CYS A 181 41.53 -61.67 -27.80
CA CYS A 181 41.51 -60.61 -28.80
C CYS A 181 40.15 -59.89 -28.78
N GLY A 182 40.18 -58.58 -28.99
CA GLY A 182 38.97 -57.78 -29.10
C GLY A 182 38.13 -58.14 -30.32
N LEU A 183 36.92 -57.59 -30.40
CA LEU A 183 36.11 -57.67 -31.63
C LEU A 183 36.93 -57.12 -32.82
N HIS A 184 36.90 -57.85 -33.93
CA HIS A 184 37.66 -57.57 -35.15
C HIS A 184 39.19 -57.55 -34.99
N ALA A 185 39.70 -58.39 -34.09
CA ALA A 185 41.11 -58.72 -33.96
C ALA A 185 41.35 -60.23 -34.06
N THR A 186 42.34 -60.62 -34.85
CA THR A 186 42.77 -62.01 -35.04
C THR A 186 44.09 -62.26 -34.29
N CYS A 187 44.25 -63.44 -33.70
CA CYS A 187 45.51 -63.85 -33.09
C CYS A 187 46.53 -64.25 -34.14
N VAL A 188 47.69 -63.57 -34.15
CA VAL A 188 48.80 -63.85 -35.07
C VAL A 188 50.09 -63.93 -34.27
N ASP A 189 50.74 -65.10 -34.30
CA ASP A 189 52.01 -65.40 -33.60
C ASP A 189 52.01 -65.09 -32.08
N GLY A 190 50.82 -65.05 -31.46
CA GLY A 190 50.64 -64.80 -30.03
C GLY A 190 50.37 -63.34 -29.66
N GLU A 191 50.19 -62.44 -30.63
CA GLU A 191 49.70 -61.08 -30.41
C GLU A 191 48.37 -60.86 -31.15
N CYS A 192 47.47 -60.06 -30.57
CA CYS A 192 46.20 -59.71 -31.20
C CYS A 192 46.42 -58.57 -32.20
N ALA A 193 46.33 -58.88 -33.49
CA ALA A 193 46.40 -57.91 -34.58
C ALA A 193 45.00 -57.57 -35.07
N CYS A 194 44.77 -56.31 -35.45
CA CYS A 194 43.51 -55.92 -36.06
C CYS A 194 43.33 -56.55 -37.45
N ASP A 195 42.09 -56.88 -37.77
CA ASP A 195 41.74 -57.39 -39.10
C ASP A 195 42.04 -56.35 -40.20
N GLU A 196 42.29 -56.83 -41.42
CA GLU A 196 42.75 -55.98 -42.54
C GLU A 196 41.77 -54.84 -42.84
N GLY A 197 42.26 -53.60 -42.75
CA GLY A 197 41.47 -52.37 -42.92
C GLY A 197 41.18 -51.62 -41.61
N LEU A 198 41.38 -52.24 -40.44
CA LEU A 198 41.16 -51.62 -39.14
C LEU A 198 42.46 -51.12 -38.49
N THR A 199 42.36 -50.08 -37.66
CA THR A 199 43.48 -49.52 -36.89
C THR A 199 43.31 -49.81 -35.40
N ALA A 200 44.42 -50.11 -34.71
CA ALA A 200 44.42 -50.25 -33.26
C ALA A 200 44.41 -48.86 -32.58
N CYS A 201 43.28 -48.49 -31.98
CA CYS A 201 43.14 -47.31 -31.14
C CYS A 201 42.78 -47.76 -29.71
N ASP A 202 43.61 -47.39 -28.73
CA ASP A 202 43.45 -47.73 -27.31
C ASP A 202 43.13 -49.20 -27.01
N GLY A 203 43.76 -50.12 -27.76
CA GLY A 203 43.59 -51.57 -27.61
C GLY A 203 42.34 -52.16 -28.29
N LYS A 204 41.57 -51.35 -29.03
CA LYS A 204 40.42 -51.77 -29.84
C LYS A 204 40.72 -51.59 -31.34
N CYS A 205 40.15 -52.45 -32.16
CA CYS A 205 40.27 -52.39 -33.61
C CYS A 205 39.09 -51.62 -34.19
N VAL A 206 39.38 -50.49 -34.85
CA VAL A 206 38.36 -49.52 -35.28
C VAL A 206 38.61 -49.10 -36.73
N ASP A 207 37.52 -48.89 -37.47
CA ASP A 207 37.59 -48.36 -38.83
C ASP A 207 37.67 -46.84 -38.79
N LEU A 208 38.85 -46.28 -39.07
CA LEU A 208 39.04 -44.83 -39.11
C LEU A 208 38.21 -44.14 -40.22
N ALA A 209 37.65 -44.89 -41.18
CA ALA A 209 36.80 -44.33 -42.22
C ALA A 209 35.35 -44.08 -41.78
N SER A 210 34.89 -44.73 -40.70
CA SER A 210 33.48 -44.71 -40.25
C SER A 210 33.27 -44.55 -38.74
N HIS A 211 34.29 -44.74 -37.90
CA HIS A 211 34.11 -44.73 -36.45
C HIS A 211 34.01 -43.31 -35.87
N PRO A 212 32.88 -42.91 -35.24
CA PRO A 212 32.60 -41.51 -34.89
C PRO A 212 33.56 -40.91 -33.85
N GLN A 213 34.14 -41.74 -32.98
CA GLN A 213 35.11 -41.30 -31.95
C GLN A 213 36.58 -41.32 -32.44
N HIS A 214 36.85 -41.84 -33.65
CA HIS A 214 38.19 -42.07 -34.19
C HIS A 214 38.26 -41.76 -35.69
N CYS A 215 37.63 -40.66 -36.11
CA CYS A 215 37.46 -40.33 -37.52
C CYS A 215 38.77 -39.82 -38.14
N GLY A 216 39.30 -40.55 -39.12
CA GLY A 216 40.56 -40.24 -39.79
C GLY A 216 41.83 -40.47 -38.95
N ALA A 217 41.73 -40.48 -37.62
CA ALA A 217 42.82 -40.79 -36.69
C ALA A 217 42.31 -41.30 -35.33
N CYS A 218 43.12 -42.08 -34.61
CA CYS A 218 42.81 -42.48 -33.24
C CYS A 218 42.60 -41.26 -32.33
N GLY A 219 41.54 -41.31 -31.51
CA GLY A 219 41.14 -40.22 -30.60
C GLY A 219 40.51 -38.99 -31.26
N ALA A 220 40.40 -38.94 -32.60
CA ALA A 220 39.75 -37.85 -33.31
C ALA A 220 38.22 -38.04 -33.34
N ALA A 221 37.53 -37.64 -32.28
CA ALA A 221 36.08 -37.64 -32.26
C ALA A 221 35.49 -36.52 -33.14
N CYS A 222 34.39 -36.82 -33.83
CA CYS A 222 33.59 -35.79 -34.47
C CYS A 222 32.84 -34.95 -33.42
N GLY A 223 32.60 -33.67 -33.73
CA GLY A 223 31.72 -32.83 -32.91
C GLY A 223 30.27 -33.30 -32.98
N GLY A 224 29.44 -32.85 -32.02
CA GLY A 224 28.01 -33.15 -31.99
C GLY A 224 27.35 -32.90 -33.35
N GLY A 225 26.50 -33.84 -33.78
CA GLY A 225 25.79 -33.79 -35.06
C GLY A 225 26.63 -34.05 -36.33
N LEU A 226 27.91 -34.44 -36.22
CA LEU A 226 28.74 -34.82 -37.37
C LEU A 226 29.07 -36.32 -37.36
N VAL A 227 28.79 -37.00 -38.47
CA VAL A 227 29.16 -38.42 -38.66
C VAL A 227 30.50 -38.57 -39.36
N CYS A 228 31.21 -39.66 -39.07
CA CYS A 228 32.45 -39.98 -39.78
C CYS A 228 32.17 -40.65 -41.12
N GLN A 229 32.60 -40.03 -42.22
CA GLN A 229 32.58 -40.66 -43.55
C GLN A 229 33.92 -40.49 -44.25
N ALA A 230 34.46 -41.60 -44.74
CA ALA A 230 35.74 -41.67 -45.46
C ALA A 230 36.93 -41.05 -44.70
N GLY A 231 36.87 -41.03 -43.37
CA GLY A 231 37.91 -40.44 -42.50
C GLY A 231 37.79 -38.92 -42.31
N THR A 232 36.63 -38.35 -42.61
CA THR A 232 36.29 -36.94 -42.36
C THR A 232 34.96 -36.81 -41.64
N CYS A 233 34.90 -35.93 -40.64
CA CYS A 233 33.64 -35.57 -40.00
C CYS A 233 32.80 -34.70 -40.95
N THR A 234 31.60 -35.15 -41.24
CA THR A 234 30.71 -34.54 -42.24
C THR A 234 29.28 -34.48 -41.73
N CYS A 235 28.59 -33.38 -42.00
CA CYS A 235 27.15 -33.24 -41.80
C CYS A 235 26.45 -34.07 -42.90
N ILE A 236 26.29 -35.37 -42.66
CA ILE A 236 25.44 -36.23 -43.47
C ILE A 236 24.11 -36.32 -42.76
N VAL A 237 23.10 -35.79 -43.42
CA VAL A 237 21.72 -35.99 -43.00
C VAL A 237 21.40 -37.48 -43.14
N GLY A 238 20.92 -38.11 -42.05
CA GLY A 238 20.34 -39.46 -42.11
C GLY A 238 19.10 -39.50 -43.01
N GLU A 239 18.35 -40.61 -43.02
CA GLU A 239 17.03 -40.59 -43.67
C GLU A 239 16.14 -39.57 -42.95
N HIS A 240 15.76 -38.50 -43.67
CA HIS A 240 14.95 -37.41 -43.14
C HIS A 240 13.75 -37.16 -44.07
N GLU A 241 12.57 -36.93 -43.49
CA GLU A 241 11.38 -36.56 -44.27
C GLU A 241 11.33 -35.05 -44.46
N ASP A 242 11.10 -34.59 -45.69
CA ASP A 242 10.89 -33.17 -45.99
C ASP A 242 9.42 -32.82 -45.74
N ILE A 243 9.15 -32.15 -44.63
CA ILE A 243 7.79 -31.81 -44.18
C ILE A 243 7.31 -30.47 -44.74
N GLY A 244 8.13 -29.78 -45.54
CA GLY A 244 7.78 -28.53 -46.21
C GLY A 244 7.93 -27.29 -45.33
N SER A 245 7.01 -26.34 -45.50
CA SER A 245 7.12 -24.97 -44.97
C SER A 245 5.85 -24.40 -44.34
N THR A 246 4.83 -25.22 -44.13
CA THR A 246 3.50 -24.71 -43.72
C THR A 246 3.51 -24.43 -42.23
N THR A 247 2.89 -23.33 -41.79
CA THR A 247 2.58 -23.09 -40.37
C THR A 247 1.17 -22.52 -40.22
N PRO A 248 0.37 -22.96 -39.23
CA PRO A 248 0.65 -24.04 -38.29
C PRO A 248 0.65 -25.41 -38.98
N GLN A 249 1.49 -26.34 -38.49
CA GLN A 249 1.64 -27.69 -39.03
C GLN A 249 1.74 -28.71 -37.89
N VAL A 250 1.17 -29.91 -38.13
CA VAL A 250 1.26 -31.04 -37.20
C VAL A 250 1.73 -32.27 -37.96
N VAL A 251 2.79 -32.90 -37.46
CA VAL A 251 3.40 -34.13 -37.95
C VAL A 251 3.28 -35.21 -36.88
N ARG A 252 3.05 -36.46 -37.27
CA ARG A 252 2.95 -37.60 -36.34
C ARG A 252 3.95 -38.66 -36.75
N GLY A 253 4.71 -39.16 -35.79
CA GLY A 253 5.75 -40.16 -36.01
C GLY A 253 5.91 -41.07 -34.79
N THR A 254 6.91 -41.93 -34.84
CA THR A 254 7.28 -42.81 -33.73
C THR A 254 8.80 -42.94 -33.70
N THR A 255 9.41 -42.82 -32.51
CA THR A 255 10.85 -43.08 -32.31
C THR A 255 11.14 -44.57 -32.13
N LEU A 256 10.11 -45.40 -31.95
CA LEU A 256 10.24 -46.83 -31.71
C LEU A 256 10.93 -47.56 -32.89
N GLY A 257 12.18 -47.97 -32.66
CA GLY A 257 12.97 -48.68 -33.67
C GLY A 257 13.61 -47.79 -34.75
N ALA A 258 13.66 -46.48 -34.53
CA ALA A 258 14.53 -45.59 -35.30
C ALA A 258 16.01 -45.77 -34.89
N ASP A 259 16.95 -45.37 -35.74
CA ASP A 259 18.37 -45.34 -35.39
C ASP A 259 18.72 -44.04 -34.61
N THR A 260 19.91 -43.98 -34.03
CA THR A 260 20.49 -42.77 -33.42
C THR A 260 21.53 -42.17 -34.37
N TYR A 261 21.39 -40.89 -34.72
CA TYR A 261 22.26 -40.21 -35.68
C TYR A 261 22.99 -38.99 -35.09
N PHE A 262 22.33 -38.31 -34.15
CA PHE A 262 22.79 -37.12 -33.48
C PHE A 262 23.11 -37.43 -32.01
N GLY A 263 23.78 -36.47 -31.36
CA GLY A 263 24.04 -36.48 -29.93
C GLY A 263 23.71 -35.08 -29.48
N LEU A 264 22.43 -34.86 -29.16
CA LEU A 264 21.85 -33.56 -28.84
C LEU A 264 22.39 -33.06 -27.50
N ASP A 265 22.68 -31.76 -27.36
CA ASP A 265 23.29 -31.25 -26.13
C ASP A 265 22.33 -31.36 -24.92
N CYS A 266 21.01 -31.40 -25.15
CA CYS A 266 19.98 -31.60 -24.12
C CYS A 266 19.66 -33.09 -23.81
N VAL A 267 20.35 -34.09 -24.39
CA VAL A 267 20.07 -35.52 -24.13
C VAL A 267 21.34 -36.36 -24.01
N ALA A 268 21.34 -37.35 -23.11
CA ALA A 268 22.41 -38.34 -23.05
C ALA A 268 22.52 -39.16 -24.36
N ALA A 269 23.73 -39.35 -24.87
CA ALA A 269 23.98 -40.05 -26.13
C ALA A 269 23.45 -41.50 -26.12
N GLY A 270 22.55 -41.84 -27.04
CA GLY A 270 22.03 -43.20 -27.25
C GLY A 270 20.50 -43.33 -27.40
N SER A 271 19.73 -42.25 -27.29
CA SER A 271 18.30 -42.24 -27.62
C SER A 271 18.04 -42.36 -29.13
N THR A 272 16.92 -42.96 -29.51
CA THR A 272 16.52 -43.15 -30.93
C THR A 272 15.79 -41.92 -31.47
N GLU A 273 16.07 -41.53 -32.71
CA GLU A 273 15.74 -40.21 -33.23
C GLU A 273 14.99 -40.26 -34.56
N VAL A 274 14.04 -39.35 -34.76
CA VAL A 274 13.41 -39.09 -36.05
C VAL A 274 13.71 -37.67 -36.49
N VAL A 275 14.14 -37.51 -37.73
CA VAL A 275 14.65 -36.24 -38.27
C VAL A 275 13.76 -35.76 -39.40
N TYR A 276 13.30 -34.52 -39.29
CA TYR A 276 12.53 -33.84 -40.33
C TYR A 276 13.30 -32.66 -40.88
N LYS A 277 13.16 -32.38 -42.18
CA LYS A 277 13.63 -31.12 -42.78
C LYS A 277 12.46 -30.15 -42.90
N PHE A 278 12.57 -29.00 -42.24
CA PHE A 278 11.62 -27.90 -42.33
C PHE A 278 12.25 -26.72 -43.07
N THR A 279 11.44 -25.96 -43.81
CA THR A 279 11.89 -24.75 -44.54
C THR A 279 11.00 -23.58 -44.15
N THR A 280 11.55 -22.48 -43.67
CA THR A 280 10.73 -21.32 -43.30
C THR A 280 10.18 -20.61 -44.54
N GLU A 281 8.90 -20.23 -44.52
CA GLU A 281 8.29 -19.43 -45.58
C GLU A 281 8.66 -17.94 -45.44
N GLU A 282 8.69 -17.41 -44.21
CA GLU A 282 9.01 -16.03 -43.89
C GLU A 282 9.94 -15.95 -42.67
N ALA A 283 10.51 -14.78 -42.39
CA ALA A 283 11.31 -14.58 -41.19
C ALA A 283 10.43 -14.46 -39.93
N GLY A 284 10.89 -14.99 -38.79
CA GLY A 284 10.25 -14.84 -37.49
C GLY A 284 10.65 -15.94 -36.51
N THR A 285 10.07 -15.89 -35.31
CA THR A 285 10.25 -16.91 -34.27
C THR A 285 9.36 -18.12 -34.58
N TYR A 286 9.99 -19.28 -34.74
CA TYR A 286 9.33 -20.56 -34.95
C TYR A 286 9.40 -21.39 -33.67
N ARG A 287 8.32 -22.12 -33.40
CA ARG A 287 8.14 -22.99 -32.25
C ARG A 287 7.99 -24.43 -32.74
N PHE A 288 8.74 -25.33 -32.15
CA PHE A 288 8.70 -26.76 -32.42
C PHE A 288 8.43 -27.46 -31.09
N ASP A 289 7.31 -28.17 -30.96
CA ASP A 289 6.97 -28.85 -29.71
C ASP A 289 6.30 -30.21 -29.93
N THR A 290 6.26 -31.00 -28.87
CA THR A 290 5.85 -32.41 -28.91
C THR A 290 4.60 -32.70 -28.08
N ALA A 291 3.79 -31.68 -27.75
CA ALA A 291 2.64 -31.83 -26.86
C ALA A 291 1.64 -32.92 -27.31
N GLY A 292 1.23 -33.78 -26.38
CA GLY A 292 0.35 -34.92 -26.66
C GLY A 292 1.08 -36.15 -27.24
N SER A 293 2.40 -36.22 -27.07
CA SER A 293 3.20 -37.43 -27.30
C SER A 293 3.00 -38.44 -26.15
N SER A 294 3.30 -39.73 -26.39
CA SER A 294 2.99 -40.81 -25.43
C SER A 294 4.12 -41.11 -24.44
N TYR A 295 5.21 -40.35 -24.44
CA TYR A 295 6.44 -40.64 -23.74
C TYR A 295 7.26 -39.36 -23.49
N ASP A 296 8.33 -39.49 -22.72
CA ASP A 296 9.28 -38.42 -22.39
C ASP A 296 10.16 -38.05 -23.60
N THR A 297 9.84 -36.94 -24.25
CA THR A 297 10.44 -36.51 -25.53
C THR A 297 11.55 -35.51 -25.34
N ALA A 298 12.48 -35.43 -26.29
CA ALA A 298 13.36 -34.28 -26.44
C ALA A 298 13.31 -33.76 -27.88
N ILE A 299 13.54 -32.46 -28.08
CA ILE A 299 13.55 -31.84 -29.40
C ILE A 299 14.77 -30.94 -29.60
N ALA A 300 15.38 -31.04 -30.78
CA ALA A 300 16.43 -30.12 -31.22
C ALA A 300 16.14 -29.56 -32.61
N VAL A 301 16.60 -28.33 -32.85
CA VAL A 301 16.55 -27.67 -34.14
C VAL A 301 17.98 -27.37 -34.57
N LEU A 302 18.42 -27.96 -35.68
CA LEU A 302 19.79 -27.85 -36.18
C LEU A 302 19.85 -27.06 -37.49
N ASP A 303 20.92 -26.29 -37.70
CA ASP A 303 21.22 -25.67 -38.98
C ASP A 303 21.54 -26.75 -40.03
N ARG A 304 20.74 -26.78 -41.12
CA ARG A 304 20.84 -27.81 -42.17
C ARG A 304 22.15 -27.78 -42.98
N ALA A 305 22.93 -26.70 -42.94
CA ALA A 305 24.17 -26.55 -43.68
C ALA A 305 25.41 -26.94 -42.86
N VAL A 306 25.39 -26.76 -41.54
CA VAL A 306 26.54 -27.04 -40.65
C VAL A 306 26.28 -28.07 -39.55
N CYS A 307 25.06 -28.59 -39.41
CA CYS A 307 24.61 -29.46 -38.31
C CYS A 307 24.82 -28.85 -36.91
N GLY A 308 24.88 -27.52 -36.82
CA GLY A 308 25.01 -26.79 -35.56
C GLY A 308 23.66 -26.64 -34.87
N GLU A 309 23.60 -26.92 -33.57
CA GLU A 309 22.39 -26.78 -32.76
C GLU A 309 21.99 -25.31 -32.62
N LEU A 310 20.73 -24.99 -32.92
CA LEU A 310 20.14 -23.66 -32.80
C LEU A 310 19.31 -23.53 -31.52
N ALA A 311 18.61 -24.61 -31.15
CA ALA A 311 17.99 -24.80 -29.84
C ALA A 311 17.81 -26.30 -29.57
N CYS A 312 17.81 -26.68 -28.31
CA CYS A 312 17.46 -28.02 -27.81
C CYS A 312 16.72 -27.85 -26.49
N ASN A 313 15.68 -28.66 -26.28
CA ASN A 313 14.97 -28.75 -25.01
C ASN A 313 14.38 -30.15 -24.83
N ASP A 314 14.33 -30.62 -23.59
CA ASP A 314 13.67 -31.85 -23.14
C ASP A 314 12.34 -31.56 -22.44
N ASP A 315 12.29 -30.59 -21.52
CA ASP A 315 11.09 -30.30 -20.73
C ASP A 315 10.43 -28.95 -21.08
N ARG A 316 9.10 -28.97 -21.20
CA ARG A 316 8.29 -27.73 -21.34
C ARG A 316 7.66 -27.26 -20.05
N ALA A 317 7.17 -28.21 -19.24
CA ALA A 317 6.41 -28.07 -17.99
C ALA A 317 5.96 -29.46 -17.49
N GLY A 318 5.82 -30.41 -18.42
CA GLY A 318 5.81 -31.85 -18.22
C GLY A 318 6.71 -32.51 -19.27
N PRO A 319 6.65 -33.84 -19.45
CA PRO A 319 7.62 -34.67 -20.19
C PRO A 319 7.58 -34.50 -21.72
N GLU A 320 6.98 -33.41 -22.21
CA GLU A 320 6.91 -33.08 -23.63
C GLU A 320 7.78 -31.84 -23.90
N ALA A 321 8.66 -31.93 -24.89
CA ALA A 321 9.63 -30.90 -25.23
C ALA A 321 9.03 -29.76 -26.06
N ALA A 322 9.60 -28.56 -25.92
CA ALA A 322 9.32 -27.40 -26.77
C ALA A 322 10.57 -26.52 -26.98
N ALA A 323 10.94 -26.23 -28.22
CA ALA A 323 12.05 -25.34 -28.59
C ALA A 323 11.57 -24.16 -29.44
N TRP A 324 12.13 -22.98 -29.19
CA TRP A 324 11.88 -21.75 -29.96
C TRP A 324 13.15 -21.31 -30.68
N VAL A 325 13.04 -20.90 -31.95
CA VAL A 325 14.17 -20.44 -32.75
C VAL A 325 13.77 -19.28 -33.67
N ASP A 326 14.53 -18.19 -33.63
CA ASP A 326 14.44 -17.14 -34.65
C ASP A 326 15.10 -17.59 -35.95
N LEU A 327 14.31 -17.61 -37.03
CA LEU A 327 14.75 -18.07 -38.34
C LEU A 327 14.48 -17.00 -39.41
N GLU A 328 15.46 -16.81 -40.31
CA GLU A 328 15.28 -16.01 -41.53
C GLU A 328 14.32 -16.72 -42.49
N GLY A 329 13.67 -15.99 -43.41
CA GLY A 329 12.80 -16.60 -44.43
C GLY A 329 13.56 -17.36 -45.50
N GLY A 330 13.10 -18.56 -45.85
CA GLY A 330 13.80 -19.48 -46.76
C GLY A 330 14.95 -20.27 -46.11
N LYS A 331 15.07 -20.22 -44.77
CA LYS A 331 16.04 -21.00 -44.00
C LYS A 331 15.60 -22.46 -43.92
N GLU A 332 16.50 -23.38 -44.23
CA GLU A 332 16.30 -24.81 -43.99
C GLU A 332 16.91 -25.20 -42.63
N VAL A 333 16.14 -25.94 -41.84
CA VAL A 333 16.55 -26.52 -40.54
C VAL A 333 16.21 -27.99 -40.49
N LEU A 334 16.90 -28.73 -39.63
CA LEU A 334 16.57 -30.10 -39.26
C LEU A 334 15.91 -30.09 -37.89
N VAL A 335 14.73 -30.68 -37.77
CA VAL A 335 14.01 -30.86 -36.50
C VAL A 335 14.21 -32.31 -36.09
N VAL A 336 14.94 -32.53 -35.00
CA VAL A 336 15.22 -33.86 -34.44
C VAL A 336 14.28 -34.07 -33.27
N VAL A 337 13.41 -35.08 -33.36
CA VAL A 337 12.60 -35.55 -32.24
C VAL A 337 13.23 -36.82 -31.69
N SER A 338 13.53 -36.81 -30.40
CA SER A 338 14.18 -37.89 -29.65
C SER A 338 13.35 -38.25 -28.42
N GLY A 339 13.93 -39.02 -27.51
CA GLY A 339 13.38 -39.27 -26.18
C GLY A 339 14.41 -39.06 -25.08
N TYR A 340 14.00 -38.50 -23.96
CA TYR A 340 14.89 -38.27 -22.84
C TYR A 340 15.29 -39.61 -22.18
N ASN A 341 16.56 -39.74 -21.79
CA ASN A 341 17.14 -40.94 -21.15
C ASN A 341 16.77 -42.30 -21.80
N GLY A 342 16.62 -42.35 -23.12
CA GLY A 342 16.29 -43.57 -23.88
C GLY A 342 14.80 -43.94 -23.93
N ALA A 343 13.90 -43.04 -23.52
CA ALA A 343 12.46 -43.20 -23.76
C ALA A 343 12.15 -43.24 -25.27
N GLN A 344 11.10 -43.98 -25.66
CA GLN A 344 10.68 -44.14 -27.06
C GLN A 344 9.16 -44.30 -27.13
N GLY A 345 8.54 -43.88 -28.22
CA GLY A 345 7.12 -44.06 -28.45
C GLY A 345 6.58 -43.22 -29.62
N ASP A 346 5.26 -43.07 -29.65
CA ASP A 346 4.58 -42.27 -30.66
C ASP A 346 4.58 -40.78 -30.24
N PHE A 347 4.96 -39.90 -31.16
CA PHE A 347 5.03 -38.45 -30.92
C PHE A 347 4.14 -37.64 -31.87
N VAL A 348 3.83 -36.43 -31.44
CA VAL A 348 3.10 -35.42 -32.21
C VAL A 348 3.95 -34.16 -32.27
N LEU A 349 4.62 -33.92 -33.40
CA LEU A 349 5.41 -32.71 -33.62
C LEU A 349 4.51 -31.59 -34.15
N HIS A 350 4.37 -30.54 -33.37
CA HIS A 350 3.71 -29.29 -33.70
C HIS A 350 4.75 -28.26 -34.16
N ILE A 351 4.45 -27.54 -35.24
CA ILE A 351 5.31 -26.48 -35.79
C ILE A 351 4.46 -25.24 -36.03
N ASP A 352 4.73 -24.21 -35.25
CA ASP A 352 4.03 -22.93 -35.30
C ASP A 352 5.02 -21.79 -35.57
N ARG A 353 4.51 -20.69 -36.10
CA ARG A 353 5.24 -19.41 -36.16
C ARG A 353 4.50 -18.43 -35.27
N ALA A 354 5.21 -17.76 -34.36
CA ALA A 354 4.63 -16.72 -33.52
C ALA A 354 3.94 -15.67 -34.40
N ALA A 355 2.73 -15.26 -34.03
CA ALA A 355 2.10 -14.13 -34.68
C ALA A 355 2.96 -12.87 -34.43
N PRO A 356 3.16 -11.99 -35.43
CA PRO A 356 3.86 -10.73 -35.18
C PRO A 356 3.09 -9.94 -34.10
N PRO A 357 3.80 -9.32 -33.13
CA PRO A 357 3.18 -8.74 -31.95
C PRO A 357 2.17 -7.66 -32.32
N ALA A 358 0.89 -7.98 -32.15
CA ALA A 358 -0.20 -7.05 -32.35
C ALA A 358 -0.47 -6.36 -31.02
N CYS A 359 -0.19 -5.05 -30.91
CA CYS A 359 -0.37 -4.35 -29.66
C CYS A 359 -1.23 -3.08 -29.80
N PRO A 360 -2.38 -2.99 -29.12
CA PRO A 360 -3.03 -4.08 -28.34
C PRO A 360 -3.58 -5.20 -29.26
N VAL A 361 -3.65 -6.44 -28.77
CA VAL A 361 -4.33 -7.56 -29.47
C VAL A 361 -5.85 -7.37 -29.49
N GLY A 362 -6.42 -6.60 -28.57
CA GLY A 362 -7.86 -6.34 -28.49
C GLY A 362 -8.26 -5.13 -27.65
N THR A 363 -9.57 -4.94 -27.52
CA THR A 363 -10.18 -3.87 -26.71
C THR A 363 -11.17 -4.46 -25.71
N ILE A 364 -11.16 -3.94 -24.48
CA ILE A 364 -12.13 -4.28 -23.43
C ILE A 364 -13.31 -3.34 -23.55
N GLU A 365 -14.53 -3.88 -23.63
CA GLU A 365 -15.76 -3.09 -23.72
C GLU A 365 -15.98 -2.26 -22.43
N PRO A 366 -16.52 -1.04 -22.52
CA PRO A 366 -16.63 -0.12 -21.38
C PRO A 366 -17.73 -0.48 -20.37
N THR A 367 -18.49 -1.55 -20.58
CA THR A 367 -19.63 -1.95 -19.73
C THR A 367 -19.22 -2.92 -18.62
N LEU A 368 -18.77 -2.41 -17.48
CA LEU A 368 -18.23 -3.22 -16.38
C LEU A 368 -19.31 -3.92 -15.52
N PRO A 369 -18.99 -5.05 -14.86
CA PRO A 369 -17.75 -5.81 -14.97
C PRO A 369 -17.63 -6.54 -16.32
N GLN A 370 -16.40 -6.82 -16.74
CA GLN A 370 -16.06 -7.61 -17.93
C GLN A 370 -14.99 -8.65 -17.60
N SER A 371 -15.01 -9.77 -18.33
CA SER A 371 -13.95 -10.77 -18.32
C SER A 371 -13.56 -11.05 -19.77
N VAL A 372 -12.26 -10.99 -20.06
CA VAL A 372 -11.68 -11.34 -21.36
C VAL A 372 -10.91 -12.63 -21.18
N HIS A 373 -11.26 -13.65 -21.96
CA HIS A 373 -10.51 -14.91 -22.00
C HIS A 373 -9.61 -14.91 -23.23
N GLY A 374 -8.35 -15.31 -23.04
CA GLY A 374 -7.36 -15.45 -24.09
C GLY A 374 -6.36 -16.54 -23.76
N ASP A 375 -5.34 -16.66 -24.59
CA ASP A 375 -4.26 -17.65 -24.42
C ASP A 375 -2.96 -17.01 -24.89
N THR A 376 -1.93 -16.99 -24.05
CA THR A 376 -0.61 -16.44 -24.40
C THR A 376 0.20 -17.38 -25.29
N TRP A 377 -0.12 -18.68 -25.33
CA TRP A 377 0.62 -19.76 -26.01
C TRP A 377 1.06 -19.49 -27.46
N ALA A 378 0.27 -18.74 -28.23
CA ALA A 378 0.49 -18.51 -29.67
C ALA A 378 0.85 -17.05 -30.00
N LEU A 379 1.08 -16.21 -28.98
CA LEU A 379 1.41 -14.81 -29.15
C LEU A 379 2.92 -14.60 -29.30
N GLY A 380 3.30 -13.41 -29.74
CA GLY A 380 4.70 -12.97 -29.73
C GLY A 380 5.05 -12.40 -28.35
N ASP A 381 6.32 -12.46 -28.02
CA ASP A 381 6.92 -11.77 -26.89
C ASP A 381 7.57 -10.47 -27.41
N ALA A 382 6.97 -9.34 -27.06
CA ALA A 382 7.42 -8.02 -27.51
C ALA A 382 7.26 -6.91 -26.47
N LEU A 383 6.65 -7.21 -25.32
CA LEU A 383 6.34 -6.28 -24.25
C LEU A 383 6.90 -6.76 -22.91
N VAL A 384 8.23 -6.77 -22.76
CA VAL A 384 8.89 -6.96 -21.45
C VAL A 384 8.13 -6.25 -20.34
N ALA A 385 7.59 -6.99 -19.38
CA ALA A 385 6.95 -6.43 -18.20
C ALA A 385 8.00 -5.82 -17.25
N SER A 386 7.65 -4.76 -16.54
CA SER A 386 8.56 -4.08 -15.60
C SER A 386 8.72 -4.83 -14.28
N CYS A 387 7.87 -5.83 -14.04
CA CYS A 387 7.91 -6.77 -12.93
C CYS A 387 7.62 -8.17 -13.47
N GLY A 388 8.39 -9.17 -13.05
CA GLY A 388 8.49 -10.47 -13.74
C GLY A 388 9.96 -10.82 -13.94
N SER A 389 10.26 -12.10 -14.16
CA SER A 389 11.63 -12.63 -14.15
C SER A 389 12.15 -13.11 -15.50
N LEU A 390 11.27 -13.33 -16.49
CA LEU A 390 11.60 -13.76 -17.86
C LEU A 390 10.66 -13.09 -18.87
N ASP A 391 11.15 -12.96 -20.11
CA ASP A 391 10.41 -12.50 -21.30
C ASP A 391 9.56 -13.69 -21.81
N THR A 392 8.24 -13.54 -21.90
CA THR A 392 7.31 -14.60 -22.32
C THR A 392 6.22 -14.06 -23.26
N PRO A 393 5.52 -14.92 -24.04
CA PRO A 393 4.46 -14.46 -24.93
C PRO A 393 3.38 -13.60 -24.24
N ASP A 394 3.21 -12.36 -24.72
CA ASP A 394 2.36 -11.36 -24.06
C ASP A 394 0.99 -11.17 -24.73
N ALA A 395 -0.03 -10.82 -23.92
CA ALA A 395 -1.37 -10.49 -24.38
C ALA A 395 -1.80 -9.10 -23.90
N SER A 396 -2.13 -8.20 -24.83
CA SER A 396 -2.34 -6.78 -24.54
C SER A 396 -3.74 -6.26 -24.93
N TYR A 397 -4.48 -5.68 -23.98
CA TYR A 397 -5.84 -5.18 -24.21
C TYR A 397 -5.99 -3.71 -23.83
N ALA A 398 -6.54 -2.90 -24.75
CA ALA A 398 -6.86 -1.52 -24.45
C ALA A 398 -8.22 -1.39 -23.74
N PHE A 399 -8.24 -0.67 -22.61
CA PHE A 399 -9.46 -0.28 -21.89
C PHE A 399 -9.57 1.25 -21.88
N THR A 400 -10.76 1.78 -22.15
CA THR A 400 -11.04 3.22 -22.05
C THR A 400 -12.07 3.45 -20.95
N ALA A 401 -11.69 4.19 -19.91
CA ALA A 401 -12.53 4.41 -18.75
C ALA A 401 -13.83 5.16 -19.14
N PRO A 402 -15.03 4.60 -18.87
CA PRO A 402 -16.31 5.24 -19.25
C PRO A 402 -16.57 6.55 -18.49
N HIS A 403 -16.08 6.63 -17.26
CA HIS A 403 -16.14 7.79 -16.37
C HIS A 403 -14.89 7.82 -15.48
N ALA A 404 -14.73 8.88 -14.68
CA ALA A 404 -13.61 8.96 -13.74
C ALA A 404 -13.89 8.07 -12.52
N GLY A 405 -12.96 7.18 -12.16
CA GLY A 405 -13.14 6.17 -11.12
C GLY A 405 -11.88 5.34 -10.85
N ARG A 406 -11.94 4.46 -9.84
CA ARG A 406 -10.90 3.44 -9.57
C ARG A 406 -11.32 2.13 -10.21
N PHE A 407 -10.45 1.58 -11.06
CA PHE A 407 -10.70 0.35 -11.80
C PHE A 407 -9.71 -0.72 -11.37
N ILE A 408 -10.23 -1.92 -11.15
CA ILE A 408 -9.51 -3.14 -10.77
C ILE A 408 -9.31 -3.97 -12.02
N PHE A 409 -8.07 -4.42 -12.23
CA PHE A 409 -7.70 -5.40 -13.23
C PHE A 409 -7.07 -6.59 -12.51
N ASP A 410 -7.55 -7.80 -12.75
CA ASP A 410 -6.97 -9.02 -12.19
C ASP A 410 -6.98 -10.16 -13.19
N THR A 411 -6.10 -11.14 -12.99
CA THR A 411 -6.02 -12.34 -13.82
C THR A 411 -6.65 -13.58 -13.15
N ALA A 412 -7.55 -13.38 -12.18
CA ALA A 412 -8.11 -14.48 -11.38
C ALA A 412 -8.86 -15.49 -12.26
N GLY A 413 -8.51 -16.77 -12.11
CA GLY A 413 -9.02 -17.86 -12.96
C GLY A 413 -8.14 -18.19 -14.17
N SER A 414 -6.95 -17.60 -14.30
CA SER A 414 -5.91 -18.05 -15.24
C SER A 414 -5.26 -19.36 -14.78
N SER A 415 -4.72 -20.16 -15.71
CA SER A 415 -4.18 -21.50 -15.39
C SER A 415 -2.70 -21.53 -15.01
N PHE A 416 -2.02 -20.37 -14.95
CA PHE A 416 -0.58 -20.23 -14.80
C PHE A 416 -0.23 -19.03 -13.92
N ASP A 417 1.05 -18.92 -13.53
CA ASP A 417 1.62 -17.79 -12.80
C ASP A 417 1.73 -16.58 -13.74
N THR A 418 0.85 -15.61 -13.54
CA THR A 418 0.74 -14.47 -14.46
C THR A 418 1.59 -13.30 -13.99
N VAL A 419 1.82 -12.37 -14.91
CA VAL A 419 2.22 -11.00 -14.66
C VAL A 419 1.15 -10.08 -15.28
N LEU A 420 0.82 -8.99 -14.59
CA LEU A 420 -0.13 -7.98 -15.09
C LEU A 420 0.46 -6.58 -14.96
N GLU A 421 0.72 -5.94 -16.10
CA GLU A 421 1.15 -4.54 -16.19
C GLU A 421 0.10 -3.65 -16.85
N LEU A 422 -0.11 -2.45 -16.32
CA LEU A 422 -0.96 -1.42 -16.90
C LEU A 422 -0.12 -0.26 -17.45
N ARG A 423 -0.23 0.06 -18.74
CA ARG A 423 0.46 1.18 -19.40
C ARG A 423 -0.48 2.30 -19.87
N SER A 424 0.01 3.53 -19.95
CA SER A 424 -0.77 4.71 -20.34
C SER A 424 -1.00 4.85 -21.85
N GLY A 425 -2.26 4.75 -22.29
CA GLY A 425 -2.73 5.03 -23.66
C GLY A 425 -2.31 4.03 -24.76
N THR A 426 -1.07 3.53 -24.71
CA THR A 426 -0.47 2.63 -25.71
C THR A 426 0.51 1.66 -25.04
N CYS A 427 0.96 0.65 -25.78
CA CYS A 427 1.89 -0.35 -25.29
C CYS A 427 3.31 0.16 -25.01
N THR A 428 3.68 1.32 -25.59
CA THR A 428 4.91 2.07 -25.28
C THR A 428 4.65 3.23 -24.30
N GLY A 429 3.46 3.25 -23.69
CA GLY A 429 3.10 4.18 -22.63
C GLY A 429 3.92 3.98 -21.36
N SER A 430 3.89 4.98 -20.48
CA SER A 430 4.45 4.83 -19.14
C SER A 430 3.70 3.75 -18.35
N MET A 431 4.42 2.87 -17.66
CA MET A 431 3.82 1.98 -16.67
C MET A 431 3.09 2.80 -15.58
N ILE A 432 1.89 2.34 -15.23
CA ILE A 432 1.00 2.90 -14.20
C ILE A 432 1.07 2.02 -12.95
N SER A 433 1.01 0.70 -13.15
CA SER A 433 1.10 -0.31 -12.11
C SER A 433 1.55 -1.63 -12.73
N CYS A 434 2.25 -2.47 -11.98
CA CYS A 434 2.66 -3.82 -12.37
C CYS A 434 2.58 -4.73 -11.14
N ASN A 435 2.07 -5.95 -11.30
CA ASN A 435 2.08 -6.96 -10.25
C ASN A 435 2.30 -8.38 -10.83
N ASN A 436 3.04 -9.21 -10.12
CA ASN A 436 3.15 -10.65 -10.37
C ASN A 436 2.03 -11.39 -9.61
N ASN A 437 1.96 -11.23 -8.27
CA ASN A 437 1.11 -12.07 -7.41
C ASN A 437 0.07 -11.26 -6.61
N ASN A 438 -1.17 -11.74 -6.62
CA ASN A 438 -2.25 -11.26 -5.77
C ASN A 438 -2.11 -11.87 -4.37
N ALA A 439 -1.31 -11.23 -3.51
CA ALA A 439 -0.92 -11.74 -2.20
C ALA A 439 -0.24 -13.13 -2.28
N SER A 440 -0.95 -14.20 -1.92
CA SER A 440 -0.44 -15.59 -1.98
C SER A 440 -0.89 -16.36 -3.23
N GLU A 441 -1.70 -15.75 -4.10
CA GLU A 441 -2.15 -16.37 -5.35
C GLU A 441 -1.15 -16.07 -6.48
N LYS A 442 -0.90 -17.08 -7.33
CA LYS A 442 -0.09 -16.98 -8.57
C LYS A 442 -0.73 -16.11 -9.66
N THR A 443 -1.98 -15.66 -9.49
CA THR A 443 -2.62 -14.72 -10.41
C THR A 443 -2.36 -13.30 -9.97
N SER A 444 -2.17 -12.39 -10.93
CA SER A 444 -1.82 -10.99 -10.72
C SER A 444 -3.02 -10.08 -10.51
N ARG A 445 -2.79 -8.91 -9.92
CA ARG A 445 -3.83 -7.90 -9.70
C ARG A 445 -3.28 -6.49 -9.56
N VAL A 446 -3.85 -5.53 -10.29
CA VAL A 446 -3.48 -4.10 -10.26
C VAL A 446 -4.73 -3.21 -10.20
N VAL A 447 -4.58 -2.01 -9.63
CA VAL A 447 -5.66 -1.01 -9.52
C VAL A 447 -5.17 0.34 -10.03
N ALA A 448 -6.04 1.05 -10.76
CA ALA A 448 -5.72 2.37 -11.29
C ALA A 448 -6.89 3.35 -11.16
N SER A 449 -6.58 4.56 -10.69
CA SER A 449 -7.45 5.72 -10.76
C SER A 449 -7.38 6.32 -12.16
N LEU A 450 -8.46 6.25 -12.94
CA LEU A 450 -8.53 6.72 -14.32
C LEU A 450 -9.52 7.88 -14.45
N THR A 451 -9.24 8.81 -15.35
CA THR A 451 -10.14 9.91 -15.72
C THR A 451 -11.09 9.50 -16.85
N ALA A 452 -12.24 10.16 -16.97
CA ALA A 452 -13.24 9.83 -18.00
C ALA A 452 -12.65 9.95 -19.42
N GLY A 453 -12.75 8.87 -20.21
CA GLY A 453 -12.15 8.78 -21.55
C GLY A 453 -10.64 8.50 -21.58
N GLN A 454 -9.99 8.29 -20.44
CA GLN A 454 -8.59 7.87 -20.39
C GLN A 454 -8.46 6.41 -20.85
N THR A 455 -7.59 6.18 -21.83
CA THR A 455 -7.24 4.85 -22.32
C THR A 455 -5.98 4.33 -21.61
N VAL A 456 -5.98 3.05 -21.28
CA VAL A 456 -4.84 2.27 -20.76
C VAL A 456 -4.72 0.97 -21.53
N VAL A 457 -3.53 0.36 -21.51
CA VAL A 457 -3.31 -1.00 -22.03
C VAL A 457 -2.97 -1.90 -20.85
N ALA A 458 -3.76 -2.95 -20.63
CA ALA A 458 -3.44 -4.04 -19.71
C ALA A 458 -2.66 -5.11 -20.48
N ILE A 459 -1.50 -5.50 -19.97
CA ILE A 459 -0.61 -6.51 -20.52
C ILE A 459 -0.62 -7.69 -19.56
N VAL A 460 -1.10 -8.85 -20.03
CA VAL A 460 -1.02 -10.13 -19.34
C VAL A 460 0.17 -10.89 -19.91
N ASP A 461 1.09 -11.28 -19.05
CA ASP A 461 2.35 -11.95 -19.32
C ASP A 461 2.51 -13.10 -18.30
N GLY A 462 3.61 -13.85 -18.33
CA GLY A 462 3.87 -15.00 -17.47
C GLY A 462 5.12 -14.85 -16.61
N ALA A 463 5.05 -15.35 -15.37
CA ALA A 463 6.23 -15.42 -14.50
C ALA A 463 7.07 -16.67 -14.82
N GLU A 464 8.39 -16.56 -14.72
CA GLU A 464 9.35 -17.69 -14.82
C GLU A 464 9.19 -18.58 -16.07
N GLY A 465 8.65 -18.05 -17.17
CA GLY A 465 8.46 -18.79 -18.42
C GLY A 465 7.15 -19.57 -18.52
N GLU A 466 6.26 -19.45 -17.53
CA GLU A 466 4.90 -19.99 -17.62
C GLU A 466 4.05 -19.24 -18.67
N TYR A 467 3.14 -19.92 -19.36
CA TYR A 467 2.19 -19.32 -20.31
C TYR A 467 0.99 -20.24 -20.52
N GLY A 468 -0.11 -19.72 -21.08
CA GLY A 468 -1.30 -20.51 -21.40
C GLY A 468 -2.61 -19.71 -21.36
N PRO A 469 -3.76 -20.37 -21.14
CA PRO A 469 -5.04 -19.71 -21.08
C PRO A 469 -5.18 -18.82 -19.83
N PHE A 470 -5.51 -17.55 -20.07
CA PHE A 470 -5.75 -16.55 -19.03
C PHE A 470 -7.18 -16.04 -19.05
N THR A 471 -7.60 -15.50 -17.92
CA THR A 471 -8.81 -14.67 -17.77
C THR A 471 -8.38 -13.32 -17.23
N LEU A 472 -8.60 -12.24 -17.98
CA LEU A 472 -8.40 -10.86 -17.53
C LEU A 472 -9.76 -10.27 -17.13
N ASN A 473 -9.97 -10.07 -15.84
CA ASN A 473 -11.16 -9.43 -15.30
C ASN A 473 -10.94 -7.93 -15.15
N VAL A 474 -11.96 -7.13 -15.49
CA VAL A 474 -12.00 -5.69 -15.23
C VAL A 474 -13.28 -5.34 -14.49
N SER A 475 -13.15 -4.67 -13.36
CA SER A 475 -14.26 -4.20 -12.54
C SER A 475 -14.02 -2.80 -12.00
N GLU A 476 -15.09 -2.13 -11.55
CA GLU A 476 -14.99 -0.84 -10.88
C GLU A 476 -14.95 -1.04 -9.36
N TYR A 477 -14.03 -0.37 -8.68
CA TYR A 477 -14.00 -0.34 -7.22
C TYR A 477 -15.17 0.48 -6.70
N VAL A 478 -16.10 -0.19 -6.02
CA VAL A 478 -17.24 0.45 -5.34
C VAL A 478 -16.86 0.65 -3.87
N PRO A 479 -16.73 1.90 -3.37
CA PRO A 479 -16.51 2.15 -1.95
C PRO A 479 -17.64 1.54 -1.10
N PRO A 480 -17.34 0.91 0.04
CA PRO A 480 -18.35 0.37 0.94
C PRO A 480 -19.36 1.46 1.39
N PRO A 481 -20.64 1.10 1.60
CA PRO A 481 -21.64 2.04 2.09
C PRO A 481 -21.26 2.53 3.49
N CYS A 482 -21.68 3.75 3.83
CA CYS A 482 -21.42 4.33 5.13
C CYS A 482 -22.74 4.74 5.81
N PRO A 483 -23.08 4.18 7.00
CA PRO A 483 -22.36 3.11 7.71
C PRO A 483 -22.41 1.76 6.99
N GLU A 484 -21.36 0.97 7.15
CA GLU A 484 -21.21 -0.37 6.57
C GLU A 484 -21.92 -1.43 7.43
N PHE A 485 -21.86 -1.25 8.75
CA PHE A 485 -22.40 -2.17 9.76
C PHE A 485 -23.30 -1.45 10.78
N VAL A 486 -23.99 -2.20 11.62
CA VAL A 486 -24.80 -1.69 12.74
C VAL A 486 -24.40 -2.43 14.01
N LEU A 487 -24.12 -1.69 15.09
CA LEU A 487 -23.79 -2.24 16.42
C LEU A 487 -25.04 -2.64 17.19
N ASP A 488 -24.91 -3.61 18.10
CA ASP A 488 -26.02 -4.03 18.96
C ASP A 488 -26.26 -2.98 20.05
N ALA A 489 -27.41 -2.31 20.04
CA ALA A 489 -27.80 -1.35 21.06
C ALA A 489 -28.32 -2.01 22.36
N THR A 490 -28.41 -3.35 22.45
CA THR A 490 -29.10 -4.04 23.56
C THR A 490 -28.20 -4.76 24.54
N THR A 491 -26.91 -4.95 24.23
CA THR A 491 -25.97 -5.74 25.04
C THR A 491 -24.72 -4.94 25.40
N PHE A 492 -24.39 -4.83 26.70
CA PHE A 492 -23.14 -4.23 27.17
C PHE A 492 -22.50 -5.04 28.32
N PRO A 493 -21.15 -5.13 28.39
CA PRO A 493 -20.21 -4.71 27.34
C PRO A 493 -20.32 -5.61 26.11
N GLN A 494 -20.14 -5.04 24.92
CA GLN A 494 -20.07 -5.77 23.66
C GLN A 494 -18.66 -5.73 23.08
N ARG A 495 -18.34 -6.74 22.27
CA ARG A 495 -17.08 -6.88 21.56
C ARG A 495 -17.36 -7.31 20.13
N VAL A 496 -16.93 -6.51 19.18
CA VAL A 496 -17.04 -6.77 17.74
C VAL A 496 -15.64 -7.00 17.17
N MET A 497 -15.51 -7.96 16.27
CA MET A 497 -14.25 -8.27 15.60
C MET A 497 -14.46 -8.08 14.10
N GLY A 498 -13.47 -7.48 13.43
CA GLY A 498 -13.50 -7.20 12.01
C GLY A 498 -12.10 -7.00 11.46
N THR A 499 -11.98 -6.52 10.22
CA THR A 499 -10.70 -6.15 9.61
C THR A 499 -10.84 -4.87 8.81
N THR A 500 -9.85 -3.98 8.89
CA THR A 500 -9.69 -2.84 7.99
C THR A 500 -8.86 -3.20 6.75
N ALA A 501 -8.06 -4.27 6.81
CA ALA A 501 -7.23 -4.74 5.70
C ALA A 501 -8.09 -5.44 4.63
N ILE A 502 -8.86 -4.64 3.89
CA ILE A 502 -9.60 -5.03 2.69
C ILE A 502 -8.78 -4.57 1.48
N VAL A 503 -8.55 -5.48 0.55
CA VAL A 503 -7.71 -5.25 -0.64
C VAL A 503 -8.27 -4.04 -1.44
N ASP A 504 -7.38 -3.14 -1.82
CA ASP A 504 -7.62 -1.82 -2.47
C ASP A 504 -8.53 -0.84 -1.75
N ARG A 505 -9.01 -1.13 -0.54
CA ARG A 505 -9.70 -0.12 0.25
C ARG A 505 -8.70 0.98 0.59
N GLU A 506 -9.03 2.20 0.16
CA GLU A 506 -8.35 3.43 0.55
C GLU A 506 -9.22 4.15 1.59
N SER A 507 -8.59 4.98 2.43
CA SER A 507 -9.30 5.93 3.30
C SER A 507 -10.30 6.76 2.48
N ALA A 508 -11.57 6.70 2.86
CA ALA A 508 -12.65 7.51 2.31
C ALA A 508 -13.09 8.62 3.28
N LEU A 509 -12.80 8.47 4.58
CA LEU A 509 -13.10 9.43 5.64
C LEU A 509 -11.81 9.99 6.25
N SER A 510 -11.67 11.32 6.26
CA SER A 510 -10.58 11.98 6.99
C SER A 510 -10.84 11.93 8.48
N ALA A 511 -9.93 11.34 9.25
CA ALA A 511 -10.01 11.41 10.71
C ALA A 511 -9.85 12.87 11.23
N PRO A 512 -10.59 13.27 12.28
CA PRO A 512 -10.43 14.58 12.94
C PRO A 512 -9.11 14.74 13.73
N CYS A 513 -8.39 13.64 13.97
CA CYS A 513 -7.14 13.59 14.72
C CYS A 513 -6.23 12.49 14.15
N GLY A 514 -4.92 12.59 14.39
CA GLY A 514 -3.93 11.75 13.72
C GLY A 514 -3.84 12.05 12.22
N THR A 515 -3.28 11.13 11.43
CA THR A 515 -3.27 11.23 9.96
C THR A 515 -4.39 10.50 9.25
N GLY A 516 -5.11 9.59 9.94
CA GLY A 516 -6.35 8.95 9.48
C GLY A 516 -6.35 8.54 8.00
N ALA A 517 -5.36 7.74 7.62
CA ALA A 517 -5.02 7.48 6.22
C ALA A 517 -5.10 6.00 5.85
N GLY A 518 -5.49 5.13 6.79
CA GLY A 518 -5.76 3.72 6.55
C GLY A 518 -7.09 3.50 5.83
N PRO A 519 -7.35 2.29 5.32
CA PRO A 519 -8.72 1.84 5.13
C PRO A 519 -9.42 1.73 6.50
N GLU A 520 -10.70 2.10 6.53
CA GLU A 520 -11.51 2.21 7.74
C GLU A 520 -12.69 1.22 7.74
N ALA A 521 -13.35 1.03 8.88
CA ALA A 521 -14.62 0.31 8.99
C ALA A 521 -15.64 1.17 9.75
N THR A 522 -16.88 1.21 9.26
CA THR A 522 -17.89 2.18 9.74
C THR A 522 -19.14 1.51 10.31
N TYR A 523 -19.58 1.99 11.47
CA TYR A 523 -20.63 1.37 12.27
C TYR A 523 -21.68 2.40 12.68
N ALA A 524 -22.96 2.10 12.42
CA ALA A 524 -24.06 2.82 13.06
C ALA A 524 -24.22 2.35 14.51
N PHE A 525 -24.40 3.28 15.45
CA PHE A 525 -24.82 3.00 16.81
C PHE A 525 -25.94 3.95 17.23
N THR A 526 -27.07 3.40 17.66
CA THR A 526 -28.16 4.19 18.27
C THR A 526 -28.17 3.95 19.77
N ALA A 527 -28.04 5.01 20.56
CA ALA A 527 -27.96 4.91 22.02
C ALA A 527 -29.32 4.45 22.61
N PRO A 528 -29.37 3.35 23.38
CA PRO A 528 -30.61 2.84 24.00
C PRO A 528 -31.08 3.61 25.26
N ALA A 529 -30.26 4.52 25.79
CA ALA A 529 -30.52 5.32 26.99
C ALA A 529 -29.46 6.43 27.11
N ASP A 530 -29.80 7.51 27.82
CA ASP A 530 -28.88 8.57 28.23
C ASP A 530 -27.71 7.97 29.04
N ALA A 531 -26.51 7.94 28.46
CA ALA A 531 -25.34 7.34 29.12
C ALA A 531 -24.00 7.80 28.52
N LEU A 532 -22.92 7.55 29.26
CA LEU A 532 -21.56 7.61 28.70
C LEU A 532 -21.26 6.29 27.99
N TYR A 533 -20.99 6.36 26.70
CA TYR A 533 -20.52 5.25 25.90
C TYR A 533 -19.02 5.38 25.68
N THR A 534 -18.27 4.33 26.05
CA THR A 534 -16.84 4.21 25.76
C THR A 534 -16.67 3.19 24.64
N PHE A 535 -16.11 3.66 23.52
CA PHE A 535 -15.69 2.86 22.38
C PHE A 535 -14.17 2.76 22.43
N ASP A 536 -13.60 1.58 22.26
CA ASP A 536 -12.15 1.42 22.17
C ASP A 536 -11.73 0.27 21.24
N THR A 537 -10.53 0.38 20.68
CA THR A 537 -9.95 -0.64 19.80
C THR A 537 -9.00 -1.60 20.54
N ILE A 538 -9.05 -1.66 21.88
CA ILE A 538 -8.04 -2.34 22.69
C ILE A 538 -8.03 -3.85 22.43
N GLY A 539 -6.86 -4.35 22.01
CA GLY A 539 -6.65 -5.72 21.54
C GLY A 539 -6.56 -5.85 20.01
N SER A 540 -6.63 -4.76 19.26
CA SER A 540 -6.35 -4.72 17.81
C SER A 540 -4.85 -4.89 17.52
N GLY A 541 -4.52 -5.43 16.34
CA GLY A 541 -3.14 -5.76 15.96
C GLY A 541 -2.34 -4.64 15.29
N PHE A 542 -2.90 -3.45 15.13
CA PHE A 542 -2.32 -2.32 14.41
C PHE A 542 -2.52 -1.00 15.18
N ASP A 543 -1.88 0.05 14.66
CA ASP A 543 -1.95 1.43 15.11
C ASP A 543 -3.22 2.09 14.58
N SER A 544 -4.24 2.22 15.45
CA SER A 544 -5.59 2.64 15.06
C SER A 544 -5.85 4.12 15.30
N VAL A 545 -6.84 4.65 14.59
CA VAL A 545 -7.52 5.90 14.93
C VAL A 545 -9.00 5.58 15.07
N LEU A 546 -9.62 6.04 16.16
CA LEU A 546 -11.05 5.87 16.42
C LEU A 546 -11.69 7.24 16.46
N HIS A 547 -12.74 7.45 15.67
CA HIS A 547 -13.51 8.69 15.68
C HIS A 547 -15.02 8.44 15.56
N ILE A 548 -15.80 9.36 16.12
CA ILE A 548 -17.25 9.25 16.23
C ILE A 548 -17.90 10.51 15.65
N HIS A 549 -18.85 10.33 14.74
CA HIS A 549 -19.59 11.42 14.09
C HIS A 549 -21.08 11.37 14.43
N ASP A 550 -21.73 12.52 14.56
CA ASP A 550 -23.17 12.60 14.85
C ASP A 550 -24.02 12.36 13.60
N GLY A 551 -24.96 11.42 13.68
CA GLY A 551 -25.96 11.07 12.65
C GLY A 551 -25.43 10.40 11.37
N THR A 552 -24.37 10.94 10.77
CA THR A 552 -23.87 10.54 9.43
C THR A 552 -22.34 10.59 9.37
N CYS A 553 -21.76 9.96 8.34
CA CYS A 553 -20.29 9.89 8.19
C CYS A 553 -19.65 11.25 7.84
N SER A 554 -20.45 12.21 7.38
CA SER A 554 -20.06 13.61 7.19
C SER A 554 -20.57 14.52 8.32
N GLY A 555 -21.07 13.94 9.42
CA GLY A 555 -21.57 14.67 10.57
C GLY A 555 -20.46 15.31 11.41
N PRO A 556 -20.81 16.22 12.34
CA PRO A 556 -19.86 16.77 13.31
C PRO A 556 -19.15 15.66 14.09
N SER A 557 -17.84 15.79 14.28
CA SER A 557 -17.06 14.89 15.14
C SER A 557 -17.40 15.13 16.61
N LEU A 558 -17.91 14.09 17.28
CA LEU A 558 -18.16 14.07 18.73
C LEU A 558 -16.91 13.68 19.53
N GLY A 559 -15.94 13.03 18.90
CA GLY A 559 -14.66 12.68 19.54
C GLY A 559 -13.75 11.88 18.61
N CYS A 560 -12.44 12.00 18.83
CA CYS A 560 -11.40 11.29 18.08
C CYS A 560 -10.20 10.98 19.00
N ASN A 561 -9.55 9.85 18.80
CA ASN A 561 -8.30 9.48 19.47
C ASN A 561 -7.44 8.55 18.57
N ASP A 562 -6.12 8.70 18.59
CA ASP A 562 -5.15 7.75 18.04
C ASP A 562 -4.67 6.78 19.15
N ASP A 563 -3.90 7.29 20.11
CA ASP A 563 -3.34 6.54 21.24
C ASP A 563 -4.15 6.78 22.53
N VAL A 564 -4.59 5.71 23.21
CA VAL A 564 -5.13 5.77 24.59
C VAL A 564 -4.12 6.37 25.56
N ALA A 565 -2.85 6.02 25.40
CA ALA A 565 -1.73 6.46 26.22
C ALA A 565 -0.41 6.17 25.50
N THR A 566 0.67 6.83 25.92
CA THR A 566 2.02 6.63 25.35
C THR A 566 2.43 5.16 25.40
N GLY A 567 2.59 4.54 24.21
CA GLY A 567 2.96 3.13 24.06
C GLY A 567 1.77 2.17 23.99
N VAL A 568 0.54 2.67 23.87
CA VAL A 568 -0.68 1.91 23.59
C VAL A 568 -1.27 2.43 22.29
N LEU A 569 -0.89 1.79 21.18
CA LEU A 569 -1.28 2.12 19.79
C LEU A 569 -2.74 1.77 19.45
N GLN A 570 -3.61 1.76 20.46
CA GLN A 570 -5.03 1.51 20.32
C GLN A 570 -5.77 2.69 20.92
N SER A 571 -6.90 3.01 20.32
CA SER A 571 -7.65 4.22 20.54
C SER A 571 -8.83 4.01 21.50
N GLN A 572 -9.23 5.05 22.20
CA GLN A 572 -10.46 5.09 22.99
C GLN A 572 -11.14 6.46 22.86
N VAL A 573 -12.43 6.44 22.53
CA VAL A 573 -13.29 7.62 22.51
C VAL A 573 -14.43 7.42 23.50
N LYS A 574 -14.70 8.45 24.31
CA LYS A 574 -15.82 8.48 25.26
C LYS A 574 -16.75 9.60 24.85
N VAL A 575 -18.03 9.28 24.67
CA VAL A 575 -19.07 10.24 24.29
C VAL A 575 -20.30 10.05 25.17
N LEU A 576 -20.89 11.15 25.61
CA LEU A 576 -22.24 11.17 26.16
C LEU A 576 -23.21 11.17 24.99
N LEU A 577 -24.19 10.26 25.00
CA LEU A 577 -25.22 10.15 23.97
C LEU A 577 -26.60 10.08 24.63
N ASP A 578 -27.54 10.81 24.05
CA ASP A 578 -28.94 10.89 24.49
C ASP A 578 -29.75 9.69 23.95
N GLU A 579 -30.83 9.27 24.62
CA GLU A 579 -31.68 8.14 24.19
C GLU A 579 -32.22 8.35 22.76
N GLY A 580 -31.91 7.41 21.87
CA GLY A 580 -32.29 7.47 20.45
C GLY A 580 -31.32 8.25 19.56
N GLN A 581 -30.31 8.94 20.11
CA GLN A 581 -29.26 9.57 19.31
C GLN A 581 -28.50 8.50 18.53
N THR A 582 -28.24 8.75 17.25
CA THR A 582 -27.52 7.83 16.37
C THR A 582 -26.20 8.45 15.94
N VAL A 583 -25.11 7.69 16.08
CA VAL A 583 -23.75 8.09 15.71
C VAL A 583 -23.11 7.10 14.75
N ILE A 584 -22.12 7.56 14.00
CA ILE A 584 -21.24 6.72 13.19
C ILE A 584 -19.90 6.57 13.92
N VAL A 585 -19.54 5.35 14.26
CA VAL A 585 -18.24 4.98 14.83
C VAL A 585 -17.34 4.50 13.69
N VAL A 586 -16.16 5.10 13.55
CA VAL A 586 -15.20 4.81 12.50
C VAL A 586 -13.93 4.25 13.13
N VAL A 587 -13.59 3.01 12.75
CA VAL A 587 -12.33 2.34 13.12
C VAL A 587 -11.38 2.45 11.93
N ASP A 588 -10.38 3.30 12.04
CA ASP A 588 -9.42 3.64 10.99
C ASP A 588 -7.98 3.26 11.40
N GLY A 589 -7.05 3.32 10.46
CA GLY A 589 -5.61 3.19 10.65
C GLY A 589 -4.90 4.54 10.70
N TYR A 590 -3.92 4.68 11.61
CA TYR A 590 -3.15 5.92 11.72
C TYR A 590 -2.45 6.32 10.41
N SER A 591 -1.98 5.33 9.63
CA SER A 591 -1.32 5.53 8.34
C SER A 591 -1.88 4.58 7.28
N SER A 592 -1.60 4.83 6.00
CA SER A 592 -2.05 4.00 4.88
C SER A 592 -1.55 2.55 4.91
N SER A 593 -0.54 2.23 5.71
CA SER A 593 -0.07 0.86 5.97
C SER A 593 -0.59 0.26 7.27
N ALA A 594 -1.21 1.05 8.16
CA ALA A 594 -1.75 0.58 9.43
C ALA A 594 -3.16 0.01 9.25
N SER A 595 -3.25 -1.23 8.78
CA SER A 595 -4.54 -1.94 8.66
C SER A 595 -4.42 -3.39 9.11
N GLY A 596 -5.55 -4.00 9.46
CA GLY A 596 -5.57 -5.40 9.87
C GLY A 596 -6.82 -5.77 10.66
N ALA A 597 -6.76 -6.91 11.34
CA ALA A 597 -7.81 -7.35 12.25
C ALA A 597 -7.89 -6.42 13.48
N TYR A 598 -9.10 -5.94 13.77
CA TYR A 598 -9.40 -5.12 14.95
C TYR A 598 -10.39 -5.81 15.88
N THR A 599 -10.38 -5.34 17.12
CA THR A 599 -11.43 -5.59 18.12
C THR A 599 -12.00 -4.24 18.56
N LEU A 600 -13.27 -3.98 18.25
CA LEU A 600 -14.01 -2.82 18.76
C LEU A 600 -14.79 -3.25 20.01
N ASN A 601 -14.41 -2.72 21.18
CA ASN A 601 -15.16 -2.86 22.41
C ASN A 601 -16.11 -1.66 22.58
N VAL A 602 -17.33 -1.91 23.04
CA VAL A 602 -18.24 -0.84 23.46
C VAL A 602 -18.78 -1.16 24.84
N SER A 603 -18.68 -0.18 25.74
CA SER A 603 -19.21 -0.28 27.10
C SER A 603 -20.08 0.94 27.42
N GLN A 604 -21.18 0.68 28.14
CA GLN A 604 -22.11 1.69 28.62
C GLN A 604 -21.87 1.91 30.11
N THR A 605 -21.68 3.16 30.51
CA THR A 605 -21.69 3.57 31.91
C THR A 605 -22.88 4.49 32.11
N PHE A 606 -23.86 4.05 32.90
CA PHE A 606 -24.94 4.92 33.36
C PHE A 606 -24.34 6.01 34.25
N VAL A 607 -24.39 7.23 33.73
CA VAL A 607 -24.03 8.45 34.47
C VAL A 607 -25.30 9.00 35.14
N PRO A 608 -25.18 9.87 36.15
CA PRO A 608 -26.33 10.63 36.63
C PRO A 608 -27.01 11.35 35.45
N PRO A 609 -28.35 11.50 35.45
CA PRO A 609 -29.04 12.20 34.38
C PRO A 609 -28.45 13.60 34.20
N CYS A 610 -28.33 14.05 32.95
CA CYS A 610 -27.87 15.38 32.61
C CYS A 610 -29.00 16.14 31.91
N PRO A 611 -29.41 17.32 32.39
CA PRO A 611 -28.97 18.00 33.61
C PRO A 611 -29.26 17.20 34.89
N LEU A 612 -28.38 17.31 35.91
CA LEU A 612 -28.61 16.67 37.21
C LEU A 612 -29.82 17.28 37.93
N ILE A 613 -30.03 18.58 37.77
CA ILE A 613 -31.14 19.35 38.35
C ILE A 613 -31.64 20.39 37.34
N ASP A 614 -32.95 20.44 37.14
CA ASP A 614 -33.60 21.53 36.41
C ASP A 614 -33.94 22.70 37.36
N LEU A 615 -33.43 23.89 37.04
CA LEU A 615 -33.68 25.14 37.75
C LEU A 615 -34.98 25.84 37.29
N GLY A 616 -35.60 25.36 36.22
CA GLY A 616 -36.75 25.97 35.59
C GLY A 616 -36.49 27.40 35.12
N THR A 617 -37.47 28.27 35.32
CA THR A 617 -37.52 29.63 34.75
C THR A 617 -37.52 30.77 35.79
N THR A 618 -37.20 30.48 37.06
CA THR A 618 -37.27 31.49 38.12
C THR A 618 -36.00 32.35 38.14
N VAL A 619 -36.12 33.68 38.16
CA VAL A 619 -35.00 34.60 38.44
C VAL A 619 -35.45 35.78 39.32
N PRO A 620 -34.56 36.34 40.16
CA PRO A 620 -33.25 35.79 40.51
C PRO A 620 -33.39 34.51 41.34
N GLN A 621 -32.43 33.59 41.21
CA GLN A 621 -32.35 32.40 42.04
C GLN A 621 -30.90 32.08 42.45
N THR A 622 -30.76 31.51 43.65
CA THR A 622 -29.49 31.02 44.19
C THR A 622 -29.66 29.58 44.59
N VAL A 623 -28.77 28.71 44.11
CA VAL A 623 -28.73 27.28 44.44
C VAL A 623 -27.38 26.94 45.06
N THR A 624 -27.36 26.00 45.99
CA THR A 624 -26.13 25.48 46.60
C THR A 624 -26.03 23.98 46.36
N GLY A 625 -24.82 23.51 46.04
CA GLY A 625 -24.52 22.10 45.80
C GLY A 625 -23.09 21.77 46.19
N THR A 626 -22.60 20.59 45.78
CA THR A 626 -21.21 20.18 46.01
C THR A 626 -20.70 19.34 44.85
N THR A 627 -19.44 19.52 44.46
CA THR A 627 -18.76 18.71 43.44
C THR A 627 -17.91 17.59 44.03
N ALA A 628 -17.75 17.52 45.36
CA ALA A 628 -16.79 16.62 46.03
C ALA A 628 -16.97 15.12 45.69
N ASP A 629 -18.22 14.66 45.56
CA ASP A 629 -18.58 13.28 45.20
C ASP A 629 -19.06 13.13 43.75
N ALA A 630 -19.01 14.20 42.94
CA ALA A 630 -19.48 14.18 41.56
C ALA A 630 -18.49 13.47 40.62
N VAL A 631 -18.95 13.16 39.40
CA VAL A 631 -18.12 12.53 38.36
C VAL A 631 -17.31 13.59 37.59
N ASP A 632 -16.29 13.15 36.86
CA ASP A 632 -15.47 13.92 35.90
C ASP A 632 -15.79 13.32 34.52
N LEU A 633 -16.53 14.04 33.69
CA LEU A 633 -17.12 13.62 32.41
C LEU A 633 -17.12 14.72 31.35
N LEU A 634 -17.28 15.98 31.75
CA LEU A 634 -17.55 17.12 30.90
C LEU A 634 -16.43 18.13 31.01
N ARG A 635 -15.67 18.29 29.93
CA ARG A 635 -14.61 19.30 29.90
C ARG A 635 -15.19 20.66 29.53
N PRO A 636 -15.19 21.66 30.43
CA PRO A 636 -15.48 23.04 30.03
C PRO A 636 -14.46 23.51 28.97
N THR A 637 -14.87 24.45 28.12
CA THR A 637 -14.00 24.98 27.03
C THR A 637 -12.92 25.95 27.52
N CYS A 638 -12.85 26.17 28.82
CA CYS A 638 -11.85 26.96 29.52
C CYS A 638 -11.56 26.32 30.88
N GLY A 639 -10.54 26.83 31.57
CA GLY A 639 -10.12 26.30 32.87
C GLY A 639 -9.21 25.07 32.80
N GLY A 640 -8.78 24.62 33.97
CA GLY A 640 -7.86 23.49 34.13
C GLY A 640 -8.54 22.12 34.03
N ALA A 641 -7.83 21.15 33.46
CA ALA A 641 -8.39 19.84 33.14
C ALA A 641 -8.70 18.95 34.37
N GLY A 642 -9.90 18.35 34.37
CA GLY A 642 -10.26 17.15 35.12
C GLY A 642 -10.78 17.38 36.54
N GLY A 643 -11.47 18.50 36.78
CA GLY A 643 -12.26 18.68 38.00
C GLY A 643 -13.48 17.73 38.03
N ARG A 644 -14.29 17.83 39.08
CA ARG A 644 -15.55 17.08 39.21
C ARG A 644 -16.68 18.07 38.97
N GLU A 645 -17.67 17.70 38.16
CA GLU A 645 -18.66 18.68 37.71
C GLU A 645 -20.09 18.45 38.25
N ALA A 646 -20.84 19.55 38.37
CA ALA A 646 -22.28 19.53 38.60
C ALA A 646 -22.99 20.23 37.43
N THR A 647 -24.02 19.59 36.89
CA THR A 647 -24.80 20.09 35.75
C THR A 647 -26.20 20.52 36.14
N TYR A 648 -26.62 21.67 35.62
CA TYR A 648 -27.96 22.22 35.82
C TYR A 648 -28.56 22.60 34.47
N SER A 649 -29.88 22.56 34.31
CA SER A 649 -30.54 23.30 33.22
C SER A 649 -31.16 24.58 33.75
N PHE A 650 -31.13 25.62 32.95
CA PHE A 650 -31.87 26.86 33.17
C PHE A 650 -32.61 27.23 31.89
N THR A 651 -33.87 27.64 32.00
CA THR A 651 -34.65 28.12 30.85
C THR A 651 -34.99 29.60 31.06
N ALA A 652 -34.56 30.45 30.13
CA ALA A 652 -34.79 31.89 30.23
C ALA A 652 -36.31 32.21 30.18
N PRO A 653 -36.90 32.85 31.23
CA PRO A 653 -38.32 33.18 31.24
C PRO A 653 -38.74 34.25 30.22
N GLU A 654 -37.83 35.13 29.83
CA GLU A 654 -38.03 36.25 28.89
C GLU A 654 -36.70 36.50 28.16
N ALA A 655 -36.72 37.18 27.01
CA ALA A 655 -35.47 37.58 26.36
C ALA A 655 -34.70 38.62 27.21
N GLY A 656 -33.38 38.52 27.26
CA GLY A 656 -32.54 39.48 27.98
C GLY A 656 -31.12 39.02 28.27
N THR A 657 -30.35 39.88 28.93
CA THR A 657 -29.01 39.57 29.43
C THR A 657 -29.11 38.96 30.83
N TYR A 658 -28.48 37.80 31.03
CA TYR A 658 -28.42 37.06 32.27
C TYR A 658 -27.00 37.09 32.84
N LEU A 659 -26.90 37.35 34.14
CA LEU A 659 -25.67 37.23 34.92
C LEU A 659 -25.74 35.91 35.68
N ILE A 660 -24.72 35.08 35.49
CA ILE A 660 -24.65 33.76 36.11
C ILE A 660 -23.28 33.61 36.73
N ASP A 661 -23.21 33.40 38.04
CA ASP A 661 -21.95 33.35 38.76
C ASP A 661 -21.90 32.25 39.82
N THR A 662 -20.70 31.95 40.28
CA THR A 662 -20.45 31.01 41.38
C THR A 662 -19.95 31.70 42.66
N PHE A 663 -20.27 32.99 42.85
CA PHE A 663 -19.81 33.76 44.00
C PHE A 663 -20.36 33.19 45.31
N GLY A 664 -19.43 32.94 46.25
CA GLY A 664 -19.70 32.26 47.52
C GLY A 664 -19.27 30.80 47.60
N SER A 665 -18.84 30.20 46.48
CA SER A 665 -18.30 28.82 46.44
C SER A 665 -16.98 28.65 47.23
N SER A 666 -16.73 27.45 47.76
CA SER A 666 -15.60 27.18 48.67
C SER A 666 -14.27 26.81 48.00
N PHE A 667 -14.24 26.73 46.67
CA PHE A 667 -13.10 26.28 45.86
C PHE A 667 -12.95 27.17 44.61
N ASN A 668 -11.86 26.98 43.83
CA ASN A 668 -11.75 27.65 42.54
C ASN A 668 -12.65 26.95 41.52
N THR A 669 -13.67 27.65 41.01
CA THR A 669 -14.73 27.11 40.16
C THR A 669 -14.59 27.58 38.71
N THR A 670 -14.67 26.65 37.77
CA THR A 670 -14.91 26.93 36.35
C THR A 670 -16.42 26.87 36.08
N LEU A 671 -16.96 27.83 35.33
CA LEU A 671 -18.38 27.89 34.95
C LEU A 671 -18.50 27.96 33.43
N ALA A 672 -19.14 26.97 32.82
CA ALA A 672 -19.48 26.98 31.40
C ALA A 672 -21.00 26.90 31.17
N ALA A 673 -21.44 27.41 30.02
CA ALA A 673 -22.80 27.28 29.53
C ALA A 673 -22.79 26.56 28.18
N LEU A 674 -23.61 25.52 28.01
CA LEU A 674 -23.79 24.76 26.78
C LEU A 674 -25.25 24.93 26.30
N ASP A 675 -25.49 24.82 24.99
CA ASP A 675 -26.84 24.98 24.41
C ASP A 675 -27.69 23.71 24.60
N GLY A 676 -28.84 23.82 25.28
CA GLY A 676 -29.78 22.72 25.50
C GLY A 676 -29.38 21.65 26.52
N SER A 677 -28.28 20.91 26.28
CA SER A 677 -27.97 19.63 26.95
C SER A 677 -26.46 19.41 27.21
N CYS A 678 -26.11 18.24 27.77
CA CYS A 678 -24.72 17.76 27.91
C CYS A 678 -23.97 17.60 26.58
N SER A 679 -24.69 17.29 25.50
CA SER A 679 -24.19 17.17 24.12
C SER A 679 -24.16 18.53 23.39
N GLY A 680 -24.63 19.59 24.04
CA GLY A 680 -24.72 20.95 23.50
C GLY A 680 -23.39 21.61 23.19
N THR A 681 -23.39 22.53 22.22
CA THR A 681 -22.22 23.37 21.94
C THR A 681 -22.01 24.38 23.07
N ALA A 682 -20.75 24.63 23.45
CA ALA A 682 -20.43 25.63 24.46
C ALA A 682 -20.75 27.05 23.96
N ILE A 683 -21.59 27.76 24.70
CA ILE A 683 -22.00 29.16 24.46
C ILE A 683 -20.97 30.11 25.07
N ALA A 684 -20.55 29.85 26.31
CA ALA A 684 -19.55 30.64 27.02
C ALA A 684 -18.85 29.81 28.12
N CYS A 685 -17.69 30.26 28.56
CA CYS A 685 -16.96 29.69 29.68
C CYS A 685 -16.14 30.77 30.39
N ASN A 686 -16.05 30.69 31.72
CA ASN A 686 -15.11 31.44 32.54
C ASN A 686 -14.50 30.51 33.61
N ALA A 687 -13.28 30.83 34.04
CA ALA A 687 -12.52 30.12 35.07
C ALA A 687 -12.29 30.99 36.31
N ASP A 688 -11.98 32.27 36.13
CA ASP A 688 -11.78 33.25 37.20
C ASP A 688 -12.47 34.57 36.79
N ALA A 689 -13.53 34.98 37.48
CA ALA A 689 -14.05 36.34 37.34
C ALA A 689 -13.01 37.36 37.84
N ALA A 690 -13.02 38.57 37.28
CA ALA A 690 -11.98 39.58 37.53
C ALA A 690 -11.78 39.89 39.02
N GLY A 691 -10.69 39.38 39.61
CA GLY A 691 -10.35 39.57 41.02
C GLY A 691 -10.90 38.52 41.99
N SER A 692 -11.54 37.45 41.51
CA SER A 692 -12.00 36.31 42.30
C SER A 692 -11.39 34.99 41.79
N GLN A 693 -11.54 33.92 42.60
CA GLN A 693 -11.32 32.51 42.19
C GLN A 693 -12.67 31.83 41.88
N GLN A 694 -13.70 32.62 41.63
CA GLN A 694 -15.06 32.17 41.33
C GLN A 694 -15.42 32.74 39.98
N SER A 695 -16.22 32.01 39.21
CA SER A 695 -16.53 32.33 37.83
C SER A 695 -17.81 33.13 37.68
N GLN A 696 -17.89 33.87 36.57
CA GLN A 696 -19.06 34.64 36.17
C GLN A 696 -19.19 34.62 34.64
N LEU A 697 -20.42 34.41 34.16
CA LEU A 697 -20.84 34.52 32.77
C LEU A 697 -21.83 35.67 32.62
N THR A 698 -21.80 36.30 31.45
CA THR A 698 -22.83 37.20 30.93
C THR A 698 -23.35 36.57 29.64
N LEU A 699 -24.66 36.28 29.57
CA LEU A 699 -25.29 35.60 28.45
C LEU A 699 -26.52 36.38 27.96
N ASP A 700 -26.60 36.68 26.67
CA ASP A 700 -27.86 37.08 26.05
C ASP A 700 -28.63 35.82 25.64
N LEU A 701 -29.84 35.64 26.19
CA LEU A 701 -30.71 34.49 25.96
C LEU A 701 -32.07 34.92 25.38
N GLU A 702 -32.67 34.08 24.54
CA GLU A 702 -34.02 34.27 24.01
C GLU A 702 -35.10 33.74 24.97
N GLU A 703 -36.35 34.24 24.85
CA GLU A 703 -37.48 33.74 25.65
C GLU A 703 -37.70 32.23 25.40
N GLY A 704 -37.65 31.44 26.47
CA GLY A 704 -37.79 29.98 26.40
C GLY A 704 -36.53 29.24 25.97
N GLN A 705 -35.39 29.91 25.78
CA GLN A 705 -34.12 29.22 25.50
C GLN A 705 -33.64 28.46 26.75
N THR A 706 -33.40 27.15 26.59
CA THR A 706 -32.82 26.29 27.62
C THR A 706 -31.32 26.16 27.42
N ILE A 707 -30.54 26.40 28.48
CA ILE A 707 -29.09 26.17 28.52
C ILE A 707 -28.73 25.17 29.61
N LEU A 708 -27.63 24.44 29.42
CA LEU A 708 -26.97 23.68 30.46
C LEU A 708 -25.90 24.56 31.12
N LEU A 709 -25.90 24.64 32.44
CA LEU A 709 -24.85 25.24 33.25
C LEU A 709 -23.96 24.14 33.84
N LEU A 710 -22.67 24.23 33.57
CA LEU A 710 -21.64 23.30 34.02
C LEU A 710 -20.77 23.99 35.06
N ILE A 711 -20.81 23.51 36.31
CA ILE A 711 -19.96 23.98 37.42
C ILE A 711 -18.90 22.92 37.66
N ASP A 712 -17.66 23.24 37.32
CA ASP A 712 -16.48 22.40 37.50
C ASP A 712 -15.48 23.11 38.44
N GLY A 713 -14.36 22.47 38.75
CA GLY A 713 -13.23 23.08 39.44
C GLY A 713 -12.02 23.25 38.53
N GLU A 714 -11.26 24.33 38.74
CA GLU A 714 -10.11 24.74 37.92
C GLU A 714 -8.92 23.74 37.90
N SER A 715 -9.05 22.59 38.54
CA SER A 715 -8.14 21.45 38.44
C SER A 715 -8.76 20.20 39.07
N ALA A 716 -8.20 19.02 38.80
CA ALA A 716 -8.57 17.76 39.45
C ALA A 716 -8.47 17.70 40.98
N ALA A 717 -7.94 18.74 41.64
CA ALA A 717 -7.94 18.88 43.10
C ALA A 717 -8.94 19.93 43.61
N ALA A 718 -9.51 20.75 42.73
CA ALA A 718 -10.49 21.77 43.06
C ALA A 718 -11.89 21.15 43.06
N SER A 719 -12.44 20.90 44.24
CA SER A 719 -13.81 20.44 44.42
C SER A 719 -14.31 20.84 45.81
N GLY A 720 -15.62 20.95 45.98
CA GLY A 720 -16.22 21.32 47.25
C GLY A 720 -17.62 21.86 47.09
N ASP A 721 -18.07 22.62 48.08
CA ASP A 721 -19.41 23.21 48.08
C ASP A 721 -19.42 24.47 47.19
N PHE A 722 -20.40 24.55 46.30
CA PHE A 722 -20.61 25.71 45.43
C PHE A 722 -21.93 26.41 45.72
N THR A 723 -21.93 27.69 45.40
CA THR A 723 -23.13 28.51 45.22
C THR A 723 -23.21 28.81 43.72
N LEU A 724 -24.40 28.74 43.14
CA LEU A 724 -24.71 29.16 41.77
C LEU A 724 -25.80 30.23 41.85
N ASN A 725 -25.51 31.43 41.36
CA ASN A 725 -26.46 32.53 41.26
C ASN A 725 -26.87 32.71 39.80
N VAL A 726 -28.16 32.84 39.54
CA VAL A 726 -28.73 33.14 38.22
C VAL A 726 -29.64 34.34 38.38
N GLU A 727 -29.28 35.48 37.78
CA GLU A 727 -30.09 36.69 37.77
C GLU A 727 -30.20 37.28 36.37
N ARG A 728 -31.24 38.11 36.16
CA ARG A 728 -31.44 38.87 34.93
C ARG A 728 -30.96 40.28 35.15
N PHE A 729 -30.18 40.81 34.21
CA PHE A 729 -29.79 42.22 34.24
C PHE A 729 -30.94 43.09 33.74
N ASP A 730 -31.53 43.87 34.64
CA ASP A 730 -32.67 44.76 34.34
C ASP A 730 -32.23 46.16 33.86
N GLY A 731 -30.93 46.39 33.68
CA GLY A 731 -30.41 47.61 33.06
C GLY A 731 -30.61 47.62 31.54
N GLY A 732 -30.64 48.83 30.97
CA GLY A 732 -30.49 49.04 29.53
C GLY A 732 -29.05 49.38 29.18
N GLY A 733 -28.67 49.15 27.92
CA GLY A 733 -27.30 49.33 27.44
C GLY A 733 -26.58 48.03 27.12
N THR A 734 -27.30 46.91 27.03
CA THR A 734 -26.72 45.61 26.61
C THR A 734 -27.05 45.34 25.13
N CYS A 735 -26.60 44.20 24.60
CA CYS A 735 -26.93 43.78 23.25
C CYS A 735 -28.39 43.32 23.07
N SER A 736 -29.04 42.85 24.13
CA SER A 736 -30.48 42.52 24.12
C SER A 736 -31.37 43.74 24.38
N THR A 737 -30.87 44.75 25.10
CA THR A 737 -31.58 46.01 25.40
C THR A 737 -30.75 47.27 25.08
N PRO A 738 -30.35 47.49 23.81
CA PRO A 738 -29.55 48.65 23.42
C PRO A 738 -30.30 49.96 23.66
N ILE A 739 -29.58 51.02 24.04
CA ILE A 739 -30.21 52.32 24.26
C ILE A 739 -30.40 53.05 22.92
N GLU A 740 -31.65 53.19 22.52
CA GLU A 740 -32.07 53.88 21.28
C GLU A 740 -31.76 55.39 21.32
N LEU A 741 -30.78 55.82 20.52
CA LEU A 741 -30.46 57.24 20.27
C LEU A 741 -31.28 57.86 19.12
N GLY A 742 -32.10 57.04 18.44
CA GLY A 742 -32.90 57.46 17.29
C GLY A 742 -32.04 57.94 16.13
N SER A 743 -32.40 59.09 15.55
CA SER A 743 -31.83 59.61 14.29
C SER A 743 -31.39 61.08 14.34
N SER A 744 -31.32 61.70 15.52
CA SER A 744 -30.89 63.09 15.65
C SER A 744 -29.36 63.25 15.68
N TYR A 745 -28.85 64.32 15.09
CA TYR A 745 -27.50 64.85 15.33
C TYR A 745 -27.49 66.37 15.08
N PRO A 746 -26.52 67.13 15.61
CA PRO A 746 -25.54 66.72 16.62
C PRO A 746 -26.24 66.31 17.94
N GLN A 747 -25.77 65.24 18.59
CA GLN A 747 -26.24 64.87 19.93
C GLN A 747 -25.09 64.46 20.85
N VAL A 748 -25.26 64.72 22.14
CA VAL A 748 -24.29 64.36 23.19
C VAL A 748 -25.04 63.59 24.27
N VAL A 749 -24.51 62.43 24.61
CA VAL A 749 -25.03 61.47 25.57
C VAL A 749 -24.01 61.34 26.70
N THR A 750 -24.49 61.10 27.93
CA THR A 750 -23.61 60.84 29.08
C THR A 750 -24.09 59.58 29.79
N GLY A 751 -23.16 58.72 30.18
CA GLY A 751 -23.45 57.47 30.88
C GLY A 751 -22.27 57.03 31.73
N SER A 752 -22.35 55.82 32.27
CA SER A 752 -21.26 55.17 33.00
C SER A 752 -21.22 53.69 32.59
N THR A 753 -20.01 53.14 32.41
CA THR A 753 -19.81 51.69 32.24
C THR A 753 -19.68 50.96 33.58
N VAL A 754 -19.67 51.68 34.71
CA VAL A 754 -19.60 51.07 36.04
C VAL A 754 -20.85 50.21 36.29
N ASP A 755 -20.64 49.02 36.86
CA ASP A 755 -21.66 48.01 37.19
C ASP A 755 -22.49 47.50 35.99
N GLN A 756 -22.01 47.71 34.75
CA GLN A 756 -22.59 47.11 33.56
C GLN A 756 -22.04 45.70 33.30
N PRO A 757 -22.78 44.83 32.59
CA PRO A 757 -22.21 43.63 32.00
C PRO A 757 -21.16 43.96 30.93
N ARG A 758 -20.47 42.91 30.45
CA ARG A 758 -19.67 42.96 29.23
C ARG A 758 -20.37 42.12 28.17
N SER A 759 -20.98 42.79 27.20
CA SER A 759 -21.84 42.19 26.16
C SER A 759 -21.07 41.91 24.86
N VAL A 760 -20.00 42.64 24.60
CA VAL A 760 -19.19 42.63 23.38
C VAL A 760 -17.70 42.51 23.73
N THR A 761 -16.95 41.78 22.91
CA THR A 761 -15.48 41.90 22.89
C THR A 761 -15.09 42.81 21.73
N PRO A 762 -14.47 43.97 21.96
CA PRO A 762 -14.17 44.89 20.88
C PRO A 762 -13.06 44.34 19.96
N SER A 763 -13.14 44.69 18.69
CA SER A 763 -12.19 44.32 17.63
C SER A 763 -10.83 45.04 17.74
N CYS A 764 -10.67 45.92 18.72
CA CYS A 764 -9.45 46.67 19.01
C CYS A 764 -9.34 46.97 20.53
N GLY A 765 -8.23 47.58 20.97
CA GLY A 765 -8.07 48.08 22.35
C GLY A 765 -7.92 47.05 23.46
N SER A 766 -8.11 45.75 23.21
CA SER A 766 -7.96 44.65 24.17
C SER A 766 -8.67 44.91 25.51
N SER A 767 -10.00 45.02 25.46
CA SER A 767 -10.85 45.16 26.64
C SER A 767 -11.19 43.80 27.30
N THR A 768 -11.28 43.84 28.62
CA THR A 768 -12.05 42.92 29.48
C THR A 768 -12.98 43.70 30.43
N ALA A 769 -13.29 44.95 30.11
CA ALA A 769 -14.09 45.87 30.92
C ALA A 769 -15.60 45.72 30.60
N PRO A 770 -16.47 46.24 31.48
CA PRO A 770 -17.88 46.49 31.17
C PRO A 770 -18.09 47.43 29.98
N ASP A 771 -19.17 47.20 29.23
CA ASP A 771 -19.54 48.00 28.06
C ASP A 771 -20.93 48.63 28.18
N MET A 772 -21.20 49.58 27.28
CA MET A 772 -22.50 50.23 27.10
C MET A 772 -22.84 50.33 25.61
N ILE A 773 -23.96 49.74 25.23
CA ILE A 773 -24.41 49.61 23.86
C ILE A 773 -25.59 50.56 23.58
N TYR A 774 -25.42 51.34 22.51
CA TYR A 774 -26.43 52.22 21.95
C TYR A 774 -26.77 51.80 20.52
N SER A 775 -27.95 52.16 20.05
CA SER A 775 -28.37 52.03 18.64
C SER A 775 -28.66 53.41 18.06
N PHE A 776 -28.17 53.68 16.85
CA PHE A 776 -28.38 54.93 16.12
C PHE A 776 -28.77 54.62 14.67
N THR A 777 -29.80 55.27 14.15
CA THR A 777 -30.26 55.10 12.77
C THR A 777 -30.00 56.38 11.98
N ALA A 778 -29.13 56.33 10.98
CA ALA A 778 -28.77 57.48 10.17
C ALA A 778 -29.98 57.99 9.36
N PRO A 779 -30.40 59.27 9.46
CA PRO A 779 -31.54 59.78 8.68
C PRO A 779 -31.20 60.16 7.23
N GLU A 780 -29.92 60.39 6.90
CA GLU A 780 -29.44 60.74 5.56
C GLU A 780 -28.06 60.14 5.30
N ASP A 781 -27.69 59.95 4.03
CA ASP A 781 -26.37 59.42 3.66
C ASP A 781 -25.25 60.37 4.12
N GLY A 782 -24.18 59.84 4.72
CA GLY A 782 -22.98 60.61 4.97
C GLY A 782 -22.00 59.98 5.96
N THR A 783 -20.94 60.72 6.26
CA THR A 783 -19.93 60.30 7.24
C THR A 783 -20.32 60.78 8.63
N TYR A 784 -20.59 59.84 9.52
CA TYR A 784 -20.90 60.09 10.92
C TYR A 784 -19.64 59.96 11.76
N ILE A 785 -19.53 60.80 12.80
CA ILE A 785 -18.42 60.84 13.74
C ILE A 785 -18.99 60.50 15.12
N PHE A 786 -18.46 59.44 15.70
CA PHE A 786 -18.73 59.01 17.06
C PHE A 786 -17.45 59.22 17.86
N ASP A 787 -17.51 59.93 18.98
CA ASP A 787 -16.34 60.03 19.87
C ASP A 787 -16.70 60.10 21.35
N THR A 788 -15.73 59.73 22.18
CA THR A 788 -15.86 59.70 23.63
C THR A 788 -15.09 60.84 24.32
N LEU A 789 -14.80 61.93 23.61
CA LEU A 789 -13.91 62.99 24.10
C LEU A 789 -14.49 63.68 25.35
N GLY A 790 -13.70 63.71 26.42
CA GLY A 790 -14.11 64.23 27.73
C GLY A 790 -14.56 63.16 28.74
N SER A 791 -14.56 61.88 28.35
CA SER A 791 -14.76 60.75 29.27
C SER A 791 -13.68 60.64 30.35
N SER A 792 -14.03 60.06 31.49
CA SER A 792 -13.16 60.02 32.68
C SER A 792 -12.09 58.92 32.69
N PHE A 793 -12.15 57.98 31.75
CA PHE A 793 -11.30 56.79 31.67
C PHE A 793 -10.69 56.59 30.27
N ASP A 794 -9.87 55.55 30.15
CA ASP A 794 -9.24 55.08 28.91
C ASP A 794 -10.29 54.25 28.13
N THR A 795 -10.90 54.83 27.11
CA THR A 795 -12.07 54.24 26.42
C THR A 795 -11.66 53.38 25.23
N VAL A 796 -12.53 52.46 24.82
CA VAL A 796 -12.53 51.83 23.50
C VAL A 796 -13.90 52.06 22.89
N LEU A 797 -13.96 52.52 21.65
CA LEU A 797 -15.19 52.79 20.93
C LEU A 797 -15.26 51.94 19.66
N GLN A 798 -16.32 51.16 19.51
CA GLN A 798 -16.58 50.39 18.30
C GLN A 798 -17.97 50.68 17.73
N ILE A 799 -18.04 50.73 16.40
CA ILE A 799 -19.29 50.84 15.64
C ILE A 799 -19.52 49.53 14.89
N LEU A 800 -20.72 48.96 15.02
CA LEU A 800 -21.14 47.66 14.48
C LEU A 800 -22.35 47.84 13.56
N ASN A 801 -22.43 47.04 12.49
CA ASN A 801 -23.52 47.15 11.52
C ASN A 801 -24.78 46.38 11.95
N GLY A 802 -25.86 47.09 12.29
CA GLY A 802 -27.20 46.53 12.51
C GLY A 802 -27.43 45.70 13.79
N SER A 803 -26.40 45.14 14.43
CA SER A 803 -26.50 44.43 15.71
C SER A 803 -25.12 44.28 16.38
N CYS A 804 -25.07 43.82 17.63
CA CYS A 804 -23.80 43.44 18.29
C CYS A 804 -23.02 42.31 17.61
N ARG A 805 -23.68 41.46 16.79
CA ARG A 805 -23.02 40.42 15.97
C ARG A 805 -22.74 40.90 14.54
N GLY A 806 -22.96 42.19 14.26
CA GLY A 806 -22.71 42.80 12.96
C GLY A 806 -21.22 42.92 12.62
N ALA A 807 -20.93 43.22 11.36
CA ALA A 807 -19.57 43.57 10.95
C ALA A 807 -19.11 44.87 11.62
N SER A 808 -17.84 44.94 12.01
CA SER A 808 -17.22 46.17 12.53
C SER A 808 -17.12 47.22 11.42
N LEU A 809 -17.76 48.37 11.64
CA LEU A 809 -17.71 49.56 10.77
C LEU A 809 -16.57 50.52 11.17
N GLY A 810 -15.88 50.23 12.27
CA GLY A 810 -14.72 50.96 12.79
C GLY A 810 -14.55 50.74 14.29
N CYS A 811 -13.31 50.69 14.76
CA CYS A 811 -12.94 50.56 16.17
C CYS A 811 -11.73 51.45 16.46
N ASN A 812 -11.69 52.09 17.62
CA ASN A 812 -10.54 52.89 18.07
C ASN A 812 -10.41 52.83 19.60
N ASP A 813 -9.18 52.78 20.12
CA ASP A 813 -8.87 53.03 21.54
C ASP A 813 -8.43 54.50 21.74
N ASP A 814 -7.25 54.88 21.26
CA ASP A 814 -6.64 56.21 21.48
C ASP A 814 -6.78 57.15 20.27
N PHE A 815 -7.61 58.20 20.36
CA PHE A 815 -7.65 59.26 19.34
C PHE A 815 -6.60 60.35 19.57
N SER A 816 -5.75 60.61 18.57
CA SER A 816 -4.81 61.75 18.50
C SER A 816 -3.85 61.86 19.70
N GLY A 817 -3.52 60.72 20.34
CA GLY A 817 -2.66 60.66 21.53
C GLY A 817 -3.34 61.06 22.85
N GLY A 818 -4.66 61.25 22.86
CA GLY A 818 -5.49 61.19 24.07
C GLY A 818 -5.91 59.76 24.42
N ARG A 819 -6.54 59.57 25.58
CA ARG A 819 -7.09 58.28 26.06
C ARG A 819 -8.58 58.09 25.77
N GLN A 820 -9.09 58.85 24.82
CA GLN A 820 -10.49 58.83 24.42
C GLN A 820 -10.55 58.55 22.94
N SER A 821 -11.56 57.81 22.54
CA SER A 821 -11.69 57.21 21.23
C SER A 821 -12.50 58.07 20.29
N ARG A 822 -12.27 57.93 19.00
CA ARG A 822 -13.11 58.49 17.93
C ARG A 822 -13.14 57.54 16.74
N VAL A 823 -14.33 57.28 16.21
CA VAL A 823 -14.55 56.51 14.99
C VAL A 823 -15.37 57.38 14.02
N SER A 824 -14.89 57.50 12.78
CA SER A 824 -15.69 58.05 11.67
C SER A 824 -16.06 56.91 10.71
N THR A 825 -17.32 56.81 10.32
CA THR A 825 -17.77 55.80 9.36
C THR A 825 -18.89 56.32 8.46
N VAL A 826 -19.01 55.76 7.26
CA VAL A 826 -20.05 56.14 6.29
C VAL A 826 -21.31 55.31 6.55
N LEU A 827 -22.43 55.98 6.77
CA LEU A 827 -23.75 55.35 6.92
C LEU A 827 -24.70 55.85 5.83
N VAL A 828 -25.58 54.96 5.36
CA VAL A 828 -26.66 55.32 4.42
C VAL A 828 -27.97 55.59 5.17
N ALA A 829 -28.88 56.34 4.54
CA ALA A 829 -30.17 56.69 5.09
C ALA A 829 -30.99 55.44 5.47
N GLY A 830 -31.43 55.36 6.73
CA GLY A 830 -32.13 54.22 7.31
C GLY A 830 -31.22 53.10 7.84
N GLN A 831 -29.89 53.19 7.70
CA GLN A 831 -28.97 52.22 8.29
C GLN A 831 -28.87 52.40 9.81
N THR A 832 -29.08 51.31 10.55
CA THR A 832 -28.85 51.27 12.00
C THR A 832 -27.44 50.80 12.31
N ALA A 833 -26.72 51.57 13.13
CA ALA A 833 -25.42 51.24 13.68
C ALA A 833 -25.53 51.02 15.20
N PHE A 834 -24.82 50.02 15.70
CA PHE A 834 -24.67 49.74 17.13
C PHE A 834 -23.35 50.35 17.60
N ILE A 835 -23.39 51.15 18.66
CA ILE A 835 -22.25 51.90 19.20
C ILE A 835 -21.91 51.29 20.55
N VAL A 836 -20.71 50.73 20.67
CA VAL A 836 -20.21 50.09 21.89
C VAL A 836 -19.20 51.03 22.54
N VAL A 837 -19.54 51.55 23.71
CA VAL A 837 -18.64 52.32 24.58
C VAL A 837 -18.10 51.38 25.65
N ASP A 838 -16.81 51.06 25.54
CA ASP A 838 -16.08 50.10 26.38
C ASP A 838 -14.81 50.81 26.94
N GLY A 839 -13.98 50.12 27.69
CA GLY A 839 -12.73 50.64 28.26
C GLY A 839 -11.54 49.72 28.12
N ARG A 840 -10.35 50.32 28.05
CA ARG A 840 -9.11 49.61 27.77
C ARG A 840 -8.66 48.78 28.97
N GLY A 841 -8.40 47.49 28.76
CA GLY A 841 -8.10 46.54 29.84
C GLY A 841 -9.30 46.34 30.77
N THR A 842 -9.20 46.79 32.02
CA THR A 842 -10.29 46.74 33.01
C THR A 842 -10.81 48.14 33.38
N SER A 843 -10.62 49.13 32.50
CA SER A 843 -10.98 50.52 32.78
C SER A 843 -12.48 50.72 32.64
N ALA A 844 -13.15 51.27 33.66
CA ALA A 844 -14.55 51.65 33.61
C ALA A 844 -14.76 53.00 34.29
N GLY A 845 -15.86 53.70 33.95
CA GLY A 845 -16.15 55.00 34.53
C GLY A 845 -17.25 55.75 33.78
N ASP A 846 -17.39 57.04 34.12
CA ASP A 846 -18.31 57.95 33.45
C ASP A 846 -17.76 58.37 32.09
N TYR A 847 -18.62 58.35 31.07
CA TYR A 847 -18.30 58.76 29.70
C TYR A 847 -19.23 59.83 29.16
N VAL A 848 -18.72 60.53 28.16
CA VAL A 848 -19.49 61.34 27.22
C VAL A 848 -19.41 60.62 25.87
N LEU A 849 -20.52 60.46 25.17
CA LEU A 849 -20.57 59.98 23.78
C LEU A 849 -21.17 61.08 22.91
N GLN A 850 -20.40 61.58 21.95
CA GLN A 850 -20.83 62.58 20.98
C GLN A 850 -21.09 61.91 19.63
N VAL A 851 -22.25 62.22 19.02
CA VAL A 851 -22.66 61.75 17.70
C VAL A 851 -22.91 62.95 16.79
N ASP A 852 -22.02 63.11 15.81
CA ASP A 852 -22.03 64.18 14.82
C ASP A 852 -22.07 63.63 13.39
N ARG A 853 -22.34 64.51 12.42
CA ARG A 853 -22.17 64.25 10.99
C ARG A 853 -21.16 65.22 10.41
N PHE A 854 -20.19 64.72 9.66
CA PHE A 854 -19.24 65.56 8.94
C PHE A 854 -19.95 66.35 7.84
N SER A 855 -19.70 67.66 7.79
CA SER A 855 -20.38 68.60 6.86
C SER A 855 -19.41 69.42 6.01
N GLY A 856 -18.12 69.12 6.06
CA GLY A 856 -17.11 69.75 5.21
C GLY A 856 -17.09 69.16 3.78
N PRO A 857 -16.46 69.88 2.83
CA PRO A 857 -16.12 69.33 1.52
C PRO A 857 -14.84 68.50 1.58
N GLY A 858 -14.67 67.63 0.58
CA GLY A 858 -13.47 66.80 0.42
C GLY A 858 -13.64 65.37 0.92
N THR A 859 -14.85 64.86 1.05
CA THR A 859 -15.12 63.43 1.25
C THR A 859 -15.56 62.78 -0.07
N CYS A 860 -15.67 61.45 -0.11
CA CYS A 860 -16.21 60.72 -1.26
C CYS A 860 -17.61 61.16 -1.74
N SER A 861 -18.45 61.73 -0.87
CA SER A 861 -19.78 62.26 -1.24
C SER A 861 -19.78 63.75 -1.58
N THR A 862 -18.72 64.49 -1.22
CA THR A 862 -18.59 65.95 -1.44
C THR A 862 -17.20 66.32 -1.97
N ALA A 863 -16.70 65.53 -2.93
CA ALA A 863 -15.37 65.70 -3.53
C ALA A 863 -15.17 67.12 -4.09
N ILE A 864 -13.95 67.65 -3.92
CA ILE A 864 -13.63 69.02 -4.34
C ILE A 864 -13.20 69.01 -5.81
N ASP A 865 -14.00 69.66 -6.66
CA ASP A 865 -13.64 69.90 -8.06
C ASP A 865 -12.43 70.84 -8.17
N LEU A 866 -11.36 70.35 -8.81
CA LEU A 866 -10.14 71.07 -9.12
C LEU A 866 -10.17 71.72 -10.51
N GLY A 867 -11.20 71.45 -11.33
CA GLY A 867 -11.30 71.92 -12.70
C GLY A 867 -10.36 71.18 -13.64
N SER A 868 -9.73 71.93 -14.56
CA SER A 868 -8.92 71.41 -15.67
C SER A 868 -7.67 72.25 -15.99
N GLU A 869 -7.19 73.04 -15.03
CA GLU A 869 -5.99 73.87 -15.23
C GLU A 869 -4.69 73.06 -15.15
N LEU A 870 -3.67 73.46 -15.93
CA LEU A 870 -2.32 72.89 -15.90
C LEU A 870 -1.25 73.98 -16.02
N PRO A 871 -0.15 73.92 -15.25
CA PRO A 871 0.03 73.06 -14.07
C PRO A 871 -0.83 73.56 -12.90
N LEU A 872 -1.29 72.63 -12.06
CA LEU A 872 -2.08 72.91 -10.86
C LEU A 872 -1.27 72.55 -9.61
N THR A 873 -1.33 73.41 -8.60
CA THR A 873 -0.90 73.11 -7.22
C THR A 873 -2.01 73.47 -6.25
N ARG A 874 -2.41 72.52 -5.41
CA ARG A 874 -3.45 72.67 -4.39
C ARG A 874 -2.89 72.34 -3.01
N THR A 875 -2.98 73.26 -2.06
CA THR A 875 -2.61 73.03 -0.66
C THR A 875 -3.85 72.87 0.22
N GLY A 876 -3.73 72.10 1.30
CA GLY A 876 -4.80 71.89 2.28
C GLY A 876 -4.31 71.11 3.49
N THR A 877 -5.23 70.49 4.22
CA THR A 877 -4.93 69.59 5.35
C THR A 877 -5.93 68.44 5.41
N THR A 878 -5.43 67.23 5.67
CA THR A 878 -6.26 66.06 6.01
C THR A 878 -6.58 66.02 7.51
N SER A 879 -5.80 66.70 8.36
CA SER A 879 -6.06 66.74 9.80
C SER A 879 -7.45 67.34 10.09
N GLY A 880 -8.33 66.55 10.71
CA GLY A 880 -9.72 66.91 11.00
C GLY A 880 -10.75 66.51 9.93
N GLN A 881 -10.31 65.96 8.78
CA GLN A 881 -11.18 65.23 7.86
C GLN A 881 -11.51 63.83 8.42
N PRO A 882 -12.58 63.17 7.94
CA PRO A 882 -12.76 61.74 8.17
C PRO A 882 -11.86 60.90 7.26
N ASN A 883 -11.78 59.60 7.54
CA ASN A 883 -11.48 58.61 6.50
C ASN A 883 -12.79 58.30 5.77
N SER A 884 -12.90 58.71 4.51
CA SER A 884 -14.09 58.54 3.67
C SER A 884 -13.90 57.53 2.53
N ALA A 885 -12.66 57.24 2.15
CA ALA A 885 -12.28 56.37 1.04
C ALA A 885 -11.84 54.98 1.51
N THR A 886 -12.81 54.10 1.80
CA THR A 886 -12.57 52.70 2.14
C THR A 886 -13.31 51.74 1.21
N PRO A 887 -12.75 50.55 0.91
CA PRO A 887 -11.42 50.06 1.29
C PRO A 887 -10.30 50.66 0.42
N VAL A 888 -9.12 50.85 1.03
CA VAL A 888 -7.92 51.31 0.32
C VAL A 888 -7.43 50.29 -0.71
N SER A 889 -6.90 50.80 -1.83
CA SER A 889 -6.38 50.00 -2.95
C SER A 889 -5.11 49.22 -2.60
N SER A 890 -4.61 48.39 -3.53
CA SER A 890 -3.49 47.43 -3.42
C SER A 890 -2.09 47.96 -3.05
N CYS A 891 -2.01 49.13 -2.44
CA CYS A 891 -0.84 50.00 -2.32
C CYS A 891 -0.69 50.51 -0.87
N THR A 892 -1.67 50.26 -0.02
CA THR A 892 -1.54 50.22 1.44
C THR A 892 -2.55 49.20 1.96
N TYR A 893 -2.11 48.31 2.87
CA TYR A 893 -2.96 47.21 3.35
C TYR A 893 -3.86 47.61 4.54
N SER A 894 -3.67 48.79 5.11
CA SER A 894 -4.45 49.28 6.27
C SER A 894 -4.21 50.78 6.55
N SER A 895 -4.76 51.66 5.71
CA SER A 895 -4.90 53.07 6.10
C SER A 895 -6.16 53.25 6.94
N THR A 896 -6.01 53.85 8.12
CA THR A 896 -7.10 54.44 8.91
C THR A 896 -6.93 55.95 9.04
N ALA A 897 -6.02 56.54 8.26
CA ALA A 897 -5.74 57.96 8.24
C ALA A 897 -6.92 58.76 7.67
N ALA A 898 -6.93 60.06 7.93
CA ALA A 898 -7.91 60.97 7.36
C ALA A 898 -7.53 61.31 5.92
N ASP A 899 -8.50 61.33 5.01
CA ASP A 899 -8.30 61.59 3.58
C ASP A 899 -8.84 62.97 3.15
N MET A 900 -8.50 63.35 1.92
CA MET A 900 -9.17 64.45 1.23
C MET A 900 -9.34 64.13 -0.25
N VAL A 901 -10.60 64.14 -0.69
CA VAL A 901 -11.04 63.67 -2.00
C VAL A 901 -11.28 64.84 -2.95
N PHE A 902 -10.74 64.71 -4.16
CA PHE A 902 -10.82 65.68 -5.24
C PHE A 902 -11.35 65.03 -6.52
N THR A 903 -11.93 65.84 -7.40
CA THR A 903 -12.11 65.48 -8.82
C THR A 903 -11.28 66.39 -9.69
N TYR A 904 -10.77 65.86 -10.80
CA TYR A 904 -9.99 66.61 -11.79
C TYR A 904 -10.37 66.19 -13.21
N THR A 905 -10.52 67.15 -14.11
CA THR A 905 -10.85 66.92 -15.52
C THR A 905 -9.62 67.16 -16.39
N ALA A 906 -9.16 66.16 -17.13
CA ALA A 906 -8.00 66.29 -18.02
C ALA A 906 -8.31 67.25 -19.20
N PRO A 907 -7.58 68.36 -19.39
CA PRO A 907 -7.86 69.32 -20.47
C PRO A 907 -7.44 68.83 -21.87
N ALA A 908 -6.56 67.83 -21.96
CA ALA A 908 -6.02 67.31 -23.23
C ALA A 908 -5.55 65.85 -23.08
N ASP A 909 -5.47 65.13 -24.21
CA ASP A 909 -4.85 63.81 -24.26
C ASP A 909 -3.36 63.90 -23.89
N GLY A 910 -2.88 63.04 -22.99
CA GLY A 910 -1.45 62.98 -22.66
C GLY A 910 -1.13 62.24 -21.36
N ASP A 911 0.16 62.20 -21.04
CA ASP A 911 0.65 61.71 -19.75
C ASP A 911 0.64 62.82 -18.71
N TYR A 912 0.16 62.49 -17.52
CA TYR A 912 0.07 63.37 -16.35
C TYR A 912 0.93 62.81 -15.22
N VAL A 913 1.59 63.71 -14.49
CA VAL A 913 2.20 63.42 -13.19
C VAL A 913 1.36 64.08 -12.11
N ILE A 914 0.91 63.27 -11.16
CA ILE A 914 0.20 63.70 -9.95
C ILE A 914 1.06 63.34 -8.76
N ASP A 915 1.38 64.30 -7.89
CA ASP A 915 2.26 64.07 -6.74
C ASP A 915 1.83 64.85 -5.49
N THR A 916 2.30 64.41 -4.33
CA THR A 916 2.07 65.06 -3.03
C THR A 916 3.32 65.77 -2.49
N ILE A 917 4.29 66.08 -3.36
CA ILE A 917 5.61 66.61 -2.97
C ILE A 917 5.43 68.02 -2.36
N GLY A 918 5.96 68.17 -1.13
CA GLY A 918 5.77 69.37 -0.31
C GLY A 918 4.77 69.21 0.84
N SER A 919 4.08 68.06 0.95
CA SER A 919 3.24 67.74 2.12
C SER A 919 4.08 67.60 3.42
N SER A 920 3.44 67.66 4.59
CA SER A 920 4.13 67.61 5.90
C SER A 920 4.17 66.23 6.57
N TYR A 921 3.38 65.28 6.08
CA TYR A 921 3.18 63.96 6.67
C TYR A 921 3.35 62.87 5.61
N ASP A 922 3.46 61.63 6.06
CA ASP A 922 3.59 60.44 5.21
C ASP A 922 2.29 60.21 4.42
N THR A 923 2.32 60.43 3.11
CA THR A 923 1.11 60.44 2.26
C THR A 923 0.91 59.11 1.55
N VAL A 924 -0.35 58.77 1.27
CA VAL A 924 -0.69 57.81 0.21
C VAL A 924 -1.57 58.54 -0.81
N LEU A 925 -1.29 58.35 -2.09
CA LEU A 925 -2.02 58.98 -3.19
C LEU A 925 -2.73 57.90 -4.00
N HIS A 926 -4.04 58.04 -4.18
CA HIS A 926 -4.85 57.16 -5.02
C HIS A 926 -5.51 57.96 -6.14
N VAL A 927 -5.63 57.35 -7.31
CA VAL A 927 -6.32 57.91 -8.48
C VAL A 927 -7.27 56.86 -9.04
N HIS A 928 -8.56 57.20 -9.08
CA HIS A 928 -9.67 56.32 -9.47
C HIS A 928 -10.41 56.86 -10.69
N SER A 929 -11.06 55.97 -11.43
CA SER A 929 -11.79 56.28 -12.67
C SER A 929 -13.06 57.10 -12.47
N ASP A 930 -13.81 56.86 -11.39
CA ASP A 930 -15.06 57.56 -11.07
C ASP A 930 -15.43 57.35 -9.59
N GLY A 931 -15.37 58.41 -8.79
CA GLY A 931 -15.58 58.36 -7.34
C GLY A 931 -14.55 57.51 -6.59
N CYS A 932 -14.73 57.37 -5.28
CA CYS A 932 -13.85 56.53 -4.45
C CYS A 932 -14.04 55.01 -4.67
N GLY A 933 -15.22 54.61 -5.18
CA GLY A 933 -15.52 53.20 -5.50
C GLY A 933 -15.15 52.78 -6.93
N GLY A 934 -14.63 53.70 -7.75
CA GLY A 934 -14.23 53.42 -9.13
C GLY A 934 -12.94 52.59 -9.22
N GLU A 935 -12.60 52.15 -10.44
CA GLU A 935 -11.39 51.38 -10.70
C GLU A 935 -10.15 52.20 -10.32
N THR A 936 -9.24 51.61 -9.53
CA THR A 936 -7.96 52.26 -9.20
C THR A 936 -7.07 52.32 -10.43
N LEU A 937 -6.97 53.50 -11.05
CA LEU A 937 -6.11 53.74 -12.21
C LEU A 937 -4.64 53.67 -11.83
N LYS A 938 -4.23 54.38 -10.76
CA LYS A 938 -2.87 54.36 -10.18
C LYS A 938 -2.91 54.72 -8.69
N CYS A 939 -1.85 54.36 -8.00
CA CYS A 939 -1.62 54.68 -6.60
C CYS A 939 -0.12 54.69 -6.29
N ASN A 940 0.27 55.32 -5.18
CA ASN A 940 1.62 55.23 -4.62
C ASN A 940 1.59 55.65 -3.13
N ASP A 941 2.41 55.02 -2.29
CA ASP A 941 2.79 55.50 -0.95
C ASP A 941 4.09 56.32 -1.06
N ASP A 942 5.22 55.66 -1.31
CA ASP A 942 6.57 56.23 -1.28
C ASP A 942 7.19 56.42 -2.68
N TRP A 943 7.33 57.68 -3.13
CA TRP A 943 8.10 57.99 -4.33
C TRP A 943 9.57 58.31 -4.01
N GLY A 944 10.48 57.60 -4.69
CA GLY A 944 11.89 57.97 -4.77
C GLY A 944 12.67 57.90 -3.45
N GLY A 945 12.17 57.17 -2.45
CA GLY A 945 12.74 57.15 -1.08
C GLY A 945 12.37 58.38 -0.24
N THR A 946 11.29 59.08 -0.62
CA THR A 946 10.63 60.11 0.20
C THR A 946 9.28 59.57 0.66
N SER A 947 8.81 60.00 1.84
CA SER A 947 7.46 59.67 2.34
C SER A 947 6.33 60.45 1.64
N ARG A 948 6.50 60.71 0.34
CA ARG A 948 5.59 61.49 -0.51
C ARG A 948 5.35 60.70 -1.77
N SER A 949 4.10 60.70 -2.18
CA SER A 949 3.59 59.88 -3.26
C SER A 949 3.69 60.61 -4.60
N SER A 950 3.91 59.85 -5.67
CA SER A 950 3.79 60.36 -7.05
C SER A 950 3.37 59.24 -8.00
N VAL A 951 2.42 59.52 -8.88
CA VAL A 951 1.91 58.61 -9.91
C VAL A 951 2.02 59.25 -11.29
N ARG A 952 2.22 58.41 -12.31
CA ARG A 952 2.14 58.78 -13.72
C ARG A 952 1.06 57.95 -14.40
N LEU A 953 0.16 58.61 -15.12
CA LEU A 953 -0.92 57.97 -15.88
C LEU A 953 -1.24 58.76 -17.14
N THR A 954 -1.71 58.05 -18.17
CA THR A 954 -2.21 58.64 -19.42
C THR A 954 -3.71 58.91 -19.28
N LEU A 955 -4.17 60.11 -19.63
CA LEU A 955 -5.58 60.51 -19.59
C LEU A 955 -6.00 61.06 -20.96
N THR A 956 -7.30 60.98 -21.24
CA THR A 956 -7.94 61.52 -22.44
C THR A 956 -8.61 62.88 -22.19
N ALA A 957 -8.76 63.69 -23.22
CA ALA A 957 -9.34 65.03 -23.12
C ALA A 957 -10.81 64.99 -22.67
N GLY A 958 -11.12 65.60 -21.52
CA GLY A 958 -12.43 65.60 -20.89
C GLY A 958 -12.67 64.43 -19.92
N GLU A 959 -11.68 63.55 -19.72
CA GLU A 959 -11.74 62.47 -18.72
C GLU A 959 -11.72 63.06 -17.31
N VAL A 960 -12.67 62.62 -16.47
CA VAL A 960 -12.76 63.03 -15.06
C VAL A 960 -12.20 61.89 -14.22
N ILE A 961 -11.26 62.21 -13.34
CA ILE A 961 -10.69 61.27 -12.37
C ILE A 961 -10.97 61.73 -10.94
N THR A 962 -11.03 60.78 -10.01
CA THR A 962 -11.04 61.06 -8.57
C THR A 962 -9.64 60.89 -8.00
N VAL A 963 -9.14 61.91 -7.31
CA VAL A 963 -7.81 61.95 -6.70
C VAL A 963 -7.97 62.02 -5.19
N ILE A 964 -7.37 61.08 -4.47
CA ILE A 964 -7.51 60.93 -3.02
C ILE A 964 -6.13 61.13 -2.40
N VAL A 965 -6.02 62.13 -1.52
CA VAL A 965 -4.82 62.40 -0.74
C VAL A 965 -5.06 61.87 0.67
N ASP A 966 -4.48 60.72 0.97
CA ASP A 966 -4.57 60.00 2.24
C ASP A 966 -3.18 60.01 2.95
N GLY A 967 -3.03 59.26 4.05
CA GLY A 967 -1.77 59.08 4.77
C GLY A 967 -1.45 57.64 5.16
N TYR A 968 -0.17 57.36 5.37
CA TYR A 968 0.26 56.02 5.75
C TYR A 968 -0.07 55.73 7.23
N GLY A 969 -0.77 54.63 7.49
CA GLY A 969 -1.23 54.21 8.82
C GLY A 969 -2.29 55.15 9.39
N THR A 970 -1.88 56.01 10.34
CA THR A 970 -2.71 57.05 10.97
C THR A 970 -2.20 58.47 10.68
N SER A 971 -1.23 58.62 9.77
CA SER A 971 -0.57 59.89 9.47
C SER A 971 -1.52 60.90 8.84
N SER A 972 -1.60 62.12 9.38
CA SER A 972 -2.37 63.21 8.77
C SER A 972 -1.65 64.56 8.95
N GLY A 973 -2.03 65.56 8.16
CA GLY A 973 -1.40 66.88 8.24
C GLY A 973 -1.67 67.76 7.02
N SER A 974 -0.84 68.78 6.84
CA SER A 974 -0.91 69.64 5.65
C SER A 974 -0.36 68.93 4.41
N PHE A 975 -1.10 68.98 3.29
CA PHE A 975 -0.65 68.45 2.01
C PHE A 975 -0.42 69.54 0.96
N THR A 976 0.40 69.21 -0.02
CA THR A 976 0.53 69.92 -1.31
C THR A 976 0.32 68.89 -2.40
N LEU A 977 -0.76 69.01 -3.17
CA LEU A 977 -1.10 68.17 -4.33
C LEU A 977 -0.73 68.92 -5.61
N ASN A 978 0.10 68.33 -6.46
CA ASN A 978 0.51 68.88 -7.75
C ASN A 978 -0.04 68.02 -8.88
N ILE A 979 -0.53 68.65 -9.96
CA ILE A 979 -0.91 68.00 -11.22
C ILE A 979 -0.21 68.73 -12.37
N SER A 980 0.56 68.01 -13.17
CA SER A 980 1.33 68.59 -14.28
C SER A 980 1.38 67.64 -15.49
N PRO A 981 1.57 68.17 -16.72
CA PRO A 981 1.92 67.33 -17.86
C PRO A 981 3.25 66.64 -17.60
N ALA A 982 3.37 65.36 -17.95
CA ALA A 982 4.65 64.67 -17.91
C ALA A 982 5.63 65.27 -18.96
N PRO A 983 6.92 65.44 -18.61
CA PRO A 983 7.95 65.94 -19.54
C PRO A 983 8.39 64.90 -20.59
#